data_AF-A0A387BEU1-F1
#
_entry.id   AF-A0A387BEU1-F1
#
_cell.length_a   1.000
_cell.length_b   1.000
_cell.length_c   1.000
_cell.angle_alpha   90.00
_cell.angle_beta   90.00
_cell.angle_gamma   90.00
#
_symmetry.space_group_name_H-M   'P 1'
#
loop_
_entity.id
_entity.type
_entity.pdbx_description
1 polymer ?
#
loop_
_entity_poly.entity_id
_entity_poly.type
_entity_poly.pdbx_seq_one_letter_code
_entity_poly.pdbx_strand_id
1 'polypeptide(L)'
;MEIRVRKLNRSLAVVVPVVLLVGVFAPSAFASQGAGRAYPYNQPGDKDYVTNTNVIERYSPDAGNNESYKVVANRAKANAAFTANPITVDGVKDPAWNQAKAYPIGNKFNATMTGDDPGATASGTLRVMWDGPVLYGLVQVSGDSTESDSGTPNWNTASYAPNTDGIFVSMDVYNDQWGLETDTQGTFFLGANPNLTSVTSFNNAGIPSLGSFFNPANQDYSTRLQAFKSSGYTAGSGVNYTYEFALQIEGWGDDPNRKIGNGTQIGLEVGNYDQGNSFTYWSKTQYFAGQEAGSNLPNSERIRNRDWGVVTLSGWNGRTPFAYSGWPADEDIRFWDSKSNPGGSGTGLEAGDDGDDSAVWTPATKNRMVAAKAAYLALKNKPHVSRAQEEAAVKKVTDAFAGLRWADTKYPDPNDLPEDQTVPSPLTFFDPRKGTNGAVTNSAQWQQRKQELLSLAQFYEYGYKPVLGTDYTITVTGNSYDGTGNPVVTAQVVPTNKNFNGGVPVSISIPITLPASVPGGGKAAIGFSTNFTANGIANVTFPFWAGDNRTDAGAWGNPNRVGTFYTLFPYQRNSTSADSSILIANATAVSVYLDALQAAVAQNPALAAKIDPSRAVTKGFSINGKEAFVAAIFDDRVKAVIAGGAGATGPANWRYNAQGQEYDFSNTAYYNPGAEKVVSHGTEGPGNSYRHNRVRETELFRHFMPTGHMYAHEDGSYGYGDYSKLPFDQADLVATLAPDRAIIIDTNLNDYNDGATTDNMSLEIAKSVYNNLGADGDDLVKFNSGKYVSSGDPHGAADAAPEGRYLSDFLYGTKTMTAADATQLGTDPYSLKVSNNQTESPYDYYWGGYNTITGGTDGISGSSGWYFSGFDSEAKGLRQTVSGWRLPGNVPSSLAKRLDDAVSKSHAGNTAAAIGALNGFIGQVQGLRASGRVPSAQIAATVASAEQLVLELNSSGKHLR
;
A
#
# COMPACT_ATOMS: atom_id res chain seq x y z
N MET A 1 -47.93 46.15 -28.62
CA MET A 1 -48.07 47.44 -29.33
C MET A 1 -46.68 47.96 -29.59
N GLU A 2 -46.43 48.25 -30.85
CA GLU A 2 -45.15 48.49 -31.53
C GLU A 2 -44.48 49.85 -31.18
N ILE A 3 -43.17 49.96 -31.49
CA ILE A 3 -42.43 51.19 -31.90
C ILE A 3 -42.01 52.15 -30.75
N ARG A 4 -40.79 52.70 -30.58
CA ARG A 4 -39.45 52.77 -31.26
C ARG A 4 -38.45 53.30 -30.18
N VAL A 5 -37.21 52.78 -30.02
CA VAL A 5 -35.92 53.21 -30.63
C VAL A 5 -35.58 54.71 -30.35
N ARG A 6 -34.48 55.20 -29.74
CA ARG A 6 -33.04 54.82 -29.70
C ARG A 6 -32.26 55.66 -28.63
N LYS A 7 -31.28 55.01 -27.94
CA LYS A 7 -29.87 55.41 -27.62
C LYS A 7 -29.56 56.73 -26.86
N LEU A 8 -28.58 56.85 -25.96
CA LEU A 8 -27.56 55.97 -25.34
C LEU A 8 -26.92 56.78 -24.17
N ASN A 9 -26.72 56.19 -22.98
CA ASN A 9 -25.42 56.02 -22.31
C ASN A 9 -25.49 55.87 -20.77
N ARG A 10 -25.03 54.68 -20.34
CA ARG A 10 -24.20 54.34 -19.17
C ARG A 10 -24.74 54.73 -17.78
N SER A 11 -25.40 53.73 -17.19
CA SER A 11 -25.97 53.71 -15.85
C SER A 11 -24.93 53.57 -14.74
N LEU A 12 -25.18 54.32 -13.68
CA LEU A 12 -24.64 54.23 -12.32
C LEU A 12 -25.67 53.47 -11.46
N ALA A 13 -25.23 52.53 -10.61
CA ALA A 13 -25.82 52.15 -9.32
C ALA A 13 -24.94 51.02 -8.72
N VAL A 14 -24.10 51.25 -7.70
CA VAL A 14 -24.43 51.41 -6.26
C VAL A 14 -25.23 50.18 -5.79
N VAL A 15 -24.69 49.28 -4.95
CA VAL A 15 -24.65 49.37 -3.47
C VAL A 15 -23.41 48.65 -2.89
N VAL A 16 -22.90 49.21 -1.79
CA VAL A 16 -21.73 48.93 -0.92
C VAL A 16 -22.30 48.73 0.52
N PRO A 17 -21.63 48.31 1.63
CA PRO A 17 -20.21 47.91 1.91
C PRO A 17 -20.01 46.71 2.91
N VAL A 18 -18.72 46.56 3.30
CA VAL A 18 -18.14 46.04 4.58
C VAL A 18 -17.96 44.51 4.59
N VAL A 19 -16.76 43.93 4.61
CA VAL A 19 -15.67 44.06 5.61
C VAL A 19 -14.34 43.69 4.94
N LEU A 20 -13.30 44.52 5.07
CA LEU A 20 -11.91 44.09 4.88
C LEU A 20 -10.93 45.06 5.54
N LEU A 21 -9.94 44.45 6.23
CA LEU A 21 -8.66 44.97 6.73
C LEU A 21 -8.69 45.89 7.96
N VAL A 22 -8.19 45.37 9.08
CA VAL A 22 -6.86 45.63 9.65
C VAL A 22 -6.77 44.85 10.98
N GLY A 23 -5.69 44.09 11.21
CA GLY A 23 -5.52 43.38 12.47
C GLY A 23 -4.13 42.77 12.67
N VAL A 24 -3.11 43.62 12.77
CA VAL A 24 -1.87 43.27 13.48
C VAL A 24 -1.98 43.88 14.87
N PHE A 25 -1.96 43.06 15.91
CA PHE A 25 -1.18 43.20 17.16
C PHE A 25 -1.65 42.11 18.13
N ALA A 26 -0.75 41.19 18.45
CA ALA A 26 -0.87 40.29 19.60
C ALA A 26 -0.87 41.08 20.91
N PRO A 27 -1.45 40.50 21.97
CA PRO A 27 -0.62 40.25 23.14
C PRO A 27 -0.71 38.79 23.59
N SER A 28 0.45 38.18 23.67
CA SER A 28 0.73 37.04 24.54
C SER A 28 0.58 37.45 26.00
N ALA A 29 -0.17 36.65 26.79
CA ALA A 29 0.25 36.07 28.07
C ALA A 29 -0.95 35.69 28.97
N PHE A 30 -0.79 34.52 29.61
CA PHE A 30 -1.54 33.95 30.75
C PHE A 30 -2.90 33.29 30.50
N ALA A 31 -2.85 31.98 30.24
CA ALA A 31 -3.65 31.02 31.00
C ALA A 31 -2.85 29.72 31.21
N SER A 32 -2.74 29.36 32.47
CA SER A 32 -1.91 28.32 33.08
C SER A 32 -2.50 26.91 32.94
N GLN A 33 -1.59 25.94 32.89
CA GLN A 33 -1.70 24.54 33.35
C GLN A 33 -3.03 24.06 33.94
N GLY A 34 -3.58 22.98 33.36
CA GLY A 34 -4.52 22.09 34.03
C GLY A 34 -5.64 21.57 33.12
N ALA A 35 -5.66 20.25 32.91
CA ALA A 35 -6.71 19.44 32.28
C ALA A 35 -6.79 19.40 30.74
N GLY A 36 -6.59 18.20 30.20
CA GLY A 36 -7.14 17.73 28.92
C GLY A 36 -6.58 18.40 27.67
N ARG A 37 -5.38 17.98 27.22
CA ARG A 37 -5.04 18.10 25.80
C ARG A 37 -5.92 17.12 25.03
N ALA A 38 -7.16 17.52 24.72
CA ALA A 38 -7.82 17.01 23.54
C ALA A 38 -6.99 17.47 22.35
N TYR A 39 -6.38 16.50 21.68
CA TYR A 39 -5.59 16.72 20.50
C TYR A 39 -6.49 17.27 19.38
N PRO A 40 -6.14 18.39 18.72
CA PRO A 40 -6.93 18.91 17.61
C PRO A 40 -6.68 18.03 16.36
N TYR A 41 -7.50 17.00 16.16
CA TYR A 41 -7.43 16.03 15.04
C TYR A 41 -7.86 16.63 13.67
N ASN A 42 -7.50 17.87 13.34
CA ASN A 42 -8.05 18.60 12.21
C ASN A 42 -7.02 19.06 11.15
N GLN A 43 -5.88 18.38 11.03
CA GLN A 43 -4.93 18.58 9.93
C GLN A 43 -4.32 17.23 9.47
N PRO A 44 -4.66 16.73 8.27
CA PRO A 44 -3.80 15.80 7.54
C PRO A 44 -2.47 16.51 7.32
N GLY A 45 -1.44 16.11 8.06
CA GLY A 45 -0.19 16.87 8.13
C GLY A 45 0.32 17.17 9.54
N ASP A 46 -0.23 16.54 10.58
CA ASP A 46 0.46 16.51 11.87
C ASP A 46 1.67 15.57 11.78
N LYS A 47 2.73 16.11 11.16
CA LYS A 47 3.99 15.42 10.93
C LYS A 47 4.49 14.82 12.24
N ASP A 48 4.26 15.44 13.39
CA ASP A 48 4.77 14.98 14.70
C ASP A 48 4.34 13.54 15.11
N TYR A 49 3.25 12.98 14.58
CA TYR A 49 2.75 11.63 14.92
C TYR A 49 2.72 10.65 13.75
N VAL A 50 2.50 11.13 12.51
CA VAL A 50 2.78 10.35 11.29
C VAL A 50 4.29 10.11 11.16
N THR A 51 5.10 11.02 11.72
CA THR A 51 6.55 10.89 11.91
C THR A 51 6.89 10.51 13.35
N ASN A 52 6.33 9.42 13.89
CA ASN A 52 6.97 8.74 15.04
C ASN A 52 8.29 8.07 14.60
N THR A 53 9.20 8.86 14.01
CA THR A 53 10.30 8.47 13.13
C THR A 53 11.60 8.13 13.84
N ASN A 54 11.65 8.04 15.16
CA ASN A 54 12.84 7.41 15.74
C ASN A 54 12.84 5.91 15.36
N VAL A 55 14.01 5.45 14.90
CA VAL A 55 14.26 4.19 14.16
C VAL A 55 13.69 2.98 14.88
N ILE A 56 13.21 1.97 14.17
CA ILE A 56 12.72 0.71 14.74
C ILE A 56 13.73 -0.37 14.38
N GLU A 57 14.43 -0.92 15.36
CA GLU A 57 15.35 -2.04 15.14
C GLU A 57 14.83 -3.26 15.87
N ARG A 58 14.60 -4.38 15.15
CA ARG A 58 14.32 -5.68 15.78
C ARG A 58 15.59 -6.19 16.45
N TYR A 59 15.82 -5.73 17.67
CA TYR A 59 17.02 -5.94 18.44
C TYR A 59 16.71 -6.80 19.65
N SER A 60 17.56 -7.79 19.91
CA SER A 60 17.59 -8.48 21.19
C SER A 60 19.03 -8.50 21.69
N PRO A 61 19.35 -7.78 22.79
CA PRO A 61 20.67 -7.85 23.42
C PRO A 61 21.08 -9.29 23.75
N ASP A 62 20.10 -10.15 24.02
CA ASP A 62 20.30 -11.54 24.47
C ASP A 62 20.02 -12.60 23.38
N ALA A 63 19.98 -12.21 22.11
CA ALA A 63 19.74 -13.08 20.94
C ALA A 63 18.42 -13.89 20.93
N GLY A 64 17.44 -13.53 21.76
CA GLY A 64 16.22 -14.32 21.97
C GLY A 64 14.88 -13.58 21.85
N ASN A 65 14.83 -12.24 21.72
CA ASN A 65 13.57 -11.48 21.68
C ASN A 65 13.26 -10.82 20.31
N ASN A 66 11.99 -10.75 19.90
CA ASN A 66 11.49 -10.08 18.69
C ASN A 66 11.13 -8.60 18.90
N GLU A 67 11.57 -8.04 20.03
CA GLU A 67 11.34 -6.64 20.36
C GLU A 67 11.96 -5.72 19.32
N SER A 68 11.27 -4.62 19.05
CA SER A 68 11.79 -3.56 18.20
C SER A 68 11.96 -2.25 18.97
N TYR A 69 13.06 -1.54 18.74
CA TYR A 69 13.48 -0.40 19.56
C TYR A 69 13.57 0.90 18.79
N LYS A 70 13.19 1.99 19.46
CA LYS A 70 13.20 3.37 18.97
C LYS A 70 14.62 4.02 19.07
N VAL A 71 15.40 4.15 18.00
CA VAL A 71 16.75 4.79 18.03
C VAL A 71 16.66 6.30 17.83
N VAL A 72 17.28 7.07 18.74
CA VAL A 72 17.39 8.53 18.68
C VAL A 72 18.87 8.91 18.58
N ALA A 73 19.39 9.13 17.35
CA ALA A 73 20.75 9.60 17.13
C ALA A 73 20.79 11.01 16.51
N ASN A 74 21.77 11.82 16.91
CA ASN A 74 22.02 13.11 16.27
C ASN A 74 22.73 12.89 14.93
N ARG A 75 22.08 13.27 13.83
CA ARG A 75 22.66 13.18 12.48
C ARG A 75 23.79 14.15 12.27
N ALA A 76 24.77 13.76 11.46
CA ALA A 76 25.71 14.71 10.93
C ALA A 76 25.00 15.69 9.97
N LYS A 77 25.48 16.93 9.92
CA LYS A 77 24.91 17.97 9.07
C LYS A 77 26.02 18.68 8.31
N ALA A 78 25.82 18.84 7.01
CA ALA A 78 26.70 19.63 6.16
C ALA A 78 25.89 20.65 5.35
N ASN A 79 26.51 21.80 5.11
CA ASN A 79 26.08 22.73 4.08
C ASN A 79 26.94 22.50 2.84
N ALA A 80 26.31 22.20 1.71
CA ALA A 80 26.97 22.17 0.42
C ALA A 80 27.13 23.60 -0.10
N ALA A 81 28.35 23.97 -0.47
CA ALA A 81 28.65 25.29 -1.01
C ALA A 81 28.36 25.36 -2.52
N PHE A 82 27.62 26.37 -2.96
CA PHE A 82 27.36 26.60 -4.37
C PHE A 82 28.65 26.92 -5.14
N THR A 83 28.79 26.36 -6.34
CA THR A 83 29.83 26.73 -7.32
C THR A 83 29.19 27.01 -8.67
N ALA A 84 29.72 28.03 -9.37
CA ALA A 84 29.31 28.37 -10.73
C ALA A 84 30.17 27.66 -11.80
N ASN A 85 31.25 27.00 -11.37
CA ASN A 85 32.12 26.22 -12.22
C ASN A 85 32.04 24.76 -11.76
N PRO A 86 31.71 23.81 -12.66
CA PRO A 86 31.74 22.39 -12.35
C PRO A 86 33.09 21.95 -11.79
N ILE A 87 33.07 21.03 -10.83
CA ILE A 87 34.29 20.41 -10.29
C ILE A 87 34.72 19.30 -11.23
N THR A 88 36.02 19.23 -11.51
CA THR A 88 36.61 18.10 -12.24
C THR A 88 36.78 16.95 -11.25
N VAL A 89 36.25 15.78 -11.58
CA VAL A 89 36.34 14.58 -10.73
C VAL A 89 37.51 13.75 -11.24
N ASP A 90 38.70 13.97 -10.67
CA ASP A 90 39.94 13.32 -11.08
C ASP A 90 40.76 12.75 -9.92
N GLY A 91 40.24 12.86 -8.69
CA GLY A 91 40.88 12.35 -7.49
C GLY A 91 41.93 13.32 -6.95
N VAL A 92 41.99 14.54 -7.46
CA VAL A 92 42.91 15.59 -7.03
C VAL A 92 42.11 16.76 -6.45
N LYS A 93 42.45 17.16 -5.22
CA LYS A 93 41.78 18.31 -4.59
C LYS A 93 42.10 19.61 -5.34
N ASP A 94 41.12 20.10 -6.10
CA ASP A 94 41.13 21.44 -6.69
C ASP A 94 41.10 22.59 -5.66
N PRO A 95 41.64 23.78 -6.00
CA PRO A 95 41.53 24.98 -5.17
C PRO A 95 40.09 25.40 -4.87
N ALA A 96 39.14 25.08 -5.75
CA ALA A 96 37.72 25.35 -5.58
C ALA A 96 37.13 24.65 -4.34
N TRP A 97 37.72 23.56 -3.85
CA TRP A 97 37.26 22.92 -2.61
C TRP A 97 37.53 23.75 -1.36
N ASN A 98 38.40 24.76 -1.42
CA ASN A 98 38.75 25.58 -0.25
C ASN A 98 37.61 26.52 0.21
N GLN A 99 36.60 26.77 -0.63
CA GLN A 99 35.38 27.49 -0.25
C GLN A 99 34.35 26.60 0.45
N ALA A 100 34.47 25.27 0.34
CA ALA A 100 33.60 24.34 1.05
C ALA A 100 34.12 24.07 2.46
N LYS A 101 33.20 24.05 3.43
CA LYS A 101 33.52 23.68 4.81
C LYS A 101 33.89 22.19 4.87
N ALA A 102 34.93 21.88 5.65
CA ALA A 102 35.31 20.51 5.97
C ALA A 102 34.52 19.99 7.17
N TYR A 103 33.97 18.79 7.03
CA TYR A 103 33.26 18.06 8.08
C TYR A 103 34.04 16.79 8.44
N PRO A 104 34.31 16.51 9.73
CA PRO A 104 35.10 15.36 10.12
C PRO A 104 34.33 14.04 9.93
N ILE A 105 35.00 13.05 9.35
CA ILE A 105 34.59 11.63 9.33
C ILE A 105 35.43 10.94 10.40
N GLY A 106 34.83 10.64 11.55
CA GLY A 106 35.58 10.31 12.76
C GLY A 106 34.92 9.36 13.74
N ASN A 107 33.75 8.80 13.42
CA ASN A 107 33.08 7.82 14.27
C ASN A 107 33.63 6.43 13.94
N LYS A 108 34.48 5.89 14.81
CA LYS A 108 35.34 4.74 14.52
C LYS A 108 34.77 3.44 15.08
N PHE A 109 34.79 2.41 14.25
CA PHE A 109 34.32 1.07 14.55
C PHE A 109 35.35 0.05 14.08
N ASN A 110 35.33 -1.13 14.71
CA ASN A 110 36.16 -2.24 14.25
C ASN A 110 35.73 -2.72 12.84
N ALA A 111 36.60 -3.43 12.14
CA ALA A 111 36.34 -3.94 10.78
C ALA A 111 35.13 -4.89 10.65
N THR A 112 34.58 -5.41 11.76
CA THR A 112 33.37 -6.25 11.74
C THR A 112 32.09 -5.49 12.11
N MET A 113 32.20 -4.19 12.38
CA MET A 113 31.13 -3.33 12.86
C MET A 113 30.39 -3.90 14.09
N THR A 114 31.10 -4.66 14.94
CA THR A 114 30.56 -5.25 16.18
C THR A 114 30.77 -4.37 17.41
N GLY A 115 31.60 -3.33 17.30
CA GLY A 115 32.05 -2.51 18.42
C GLY A 115 32.68 -1.18 17.98
N ASP A 116 32.65 -0.18 18.88
CA ASP A 116 33.44 1.04 18.75
C ASP A 116 34.92 0.65 18.78
N ASP A 117 35.74 1.31 17.96
CA ASP A 117 37.20 1.15 17.98
C ASP A 117 37.90 2.50 18.10
N PRO A 118 38.05 3.03 19.33
CA PRO A 118 38.75 4.28 19.54
C PRO A 118 40.25 4.21 19.20
N GLY A 119 40.80 2.99 19.05
CA GLY A 119 42.20 2.75 18.70
C GLY A 119 42.48 2.80 17.20
N ALA A 120 41.46 2.67 16.35
CA ALA A 120 41.59 2.80 14.90
C ALA A 120 42.21 4.15 14.53
N THR A 121 43.15 4.16 13.57
CA THR A 121 43.91 5.35 13.21
C THR A 121 43.32 6.09 12.02
N ALA A 122 42.75 5.36 11.05
CA ALA A 122 42.08 5.92 9.89
C ALA A 122 40.96 6.90 10.29
N SER A 123 40.86 8.00 9.57
CA SER A 123 39.82 9.03 9.70
C SER A 123 39.76 9.84 8.40
N GLY A 124 38.79 10.74 8.26
CA GLY A 124 38.77 11.59 7.07
C GLY A 124 38.06 12.92 7.25
N THR A 125 37.99 13.66 6.14
CA THR A 125 37.20 14.90 6.04
C THR A 125 36.34 14.87 4.78
N LEU A 126 35.06 15.21 4.94
CA LEU A 126 34.10 15.42 3.86
C LEU A 126 34.01 16.92 3.54
N ARG A 127 34.07 17.27 2.25
CA ARG A 127 33.63 18.58 1.73
C ARG A 127 32.58 18.34 0.66
N VAL A 128 31.57 19.20 0.63
CA VAL A 128 30.44 19.07 -0.30
C VAL A 128 30.20 20.39 -1.01
N MET A 129 30.01 20.32 -2.32
CA MET A 129 29.70 21.45 -3.20
C MET A 129 28.56 21.10 -4.14
N TRP A 130 27.91 22.08 -4.74
CA TRP A 130 26.84 21.84 -5.71
C TRP A 130 26.80 22.92 -6.80
N ASP A 131 26.41 22.53 -8.01
CA ASP A 131 26.15 23.41 -9.15
C ASP A 131 24.81 23.01 -9.76
N GLY A 132 23.72 23.42 -9.12
CA GLY A 132 22.36 23.08 -9.54
C GLY A 132 22.09 21.56 -9.52
N PRO A 133 22.01 20.89 -10.68
CA PRO A 133 21.69 19.46 -10.78
C PRO A 133 22.73 18.51 -10.17
N VAL A 134 23.95 18.95 -9.87
CA VAL A 134 25.05 18.06 -9.44
C VAL A 134 25.54 18.41 -8.04
N LEU A 135 25.63 17.38 -7.19
CA LEU A 135 26.29 17.40 -5.89
C LEU A 135 27.67 16.75 -6.00
N TYR A 136 28.71 17.48 -5.62
CA TYR A 136 30.08 17.01 -5.58
C TYR A 136 30.49 16.69 -4.15
N GLY A 137 31.14 15.55 -3.94
CA GLY A 137 31.78 15.18 -2.68
C GLY A 137 33.29 15.01 -2.85
N LEU A 138 34.05 15.56 -1.88
CA LEU A 138 35.48 15.31 -1.71
C LEU A 138 35.70 14.66 -0.35
N VAL A 139 36.31 13.48 -0.34
CA VAL A 139 36.73 12.79 0.88
C VAL A 139 38.25 12.68 0.90
N GLN A 140 38.88 13.17 1.95
CA GLN A 140 40.32 13.00 2.17
C GLN A 140 40.52 12.13 3.41
N VAL A 141 41.14 10.97 3.23
CA VAL A 141 41.41 9.98 4.30
C VAL A 141 42.84 10.15 4.80
N SER A 142 43.05 10.01 6.11
CA SER A 142 44.35 10.12 6.76
C SER A 142 44.46 9.14 7.93
N GLY A 143 45.68 8.78 8.31
CA GLY A 143 45.93 7.86 9.42
C GLY A 143 45.85 6.39 9.02
N ASP A 144 45.75 6.11 7.72
CA ASP A 144 45.99 4.78 7.18
C ASP A 144 47.50 4.56 7.03
N SER A 145 47.96 3.39 7.44
CA SER A 145 49.36 3.00 7.37
C SER A 145 49.64 1.87 6.38
N THR A 146 48.59 1.28 5.81
CA THR A 146 48.67 0.09 4.97
C THR A 146 48.19 0.43 3.57
N GLU A 147 49.03 0.19 2.56
CA GLU A 147 48.61 0.36 1.17
C GLU A 147 47.62 -0.76 0.79
N SER A 148 46.39 -0.39 0.43
CA SER A 148 45.42 -1.33 -0.14
C SER A 148 44.54 -0.70 -1.23
N ASP A 149 45.17 -0.35 -2.35
CA ASP A 149 44.55 0.37 -3.47
C ASP A 149 44.67 -0.36 -4.81
N SER A 150 44.91 -1.67 -4.80
CA SER A 150 45.05 -2.45 -6.03
C SER A 150 43.82 -3.31 -6.36
N GLY A 151 42.92 -3.50 -5.39
CA GLY A 151 41.78 -4.41 -5.54
C GLY A 151 40.68 -3.88 -6.46
N THR A 152 39.95 -4.81 -7.07
CA THR A 152 38.70 -4.53 -7.77
C THR A 152 37.54 -4.99 -6.88
N PRO A 153 36.73 -4.07 -6.36
CA PRO A 153 35.66 -4.44 -5.46
C PRO A 153 34.56 -5.26 -6.18
N ASN A 154 33.93 -6.22 -5.48
CA ASN A 154 32.84 -7.04 -6.02
C ASN A 154 31.79 -7.39 -4.94
N TRP A 155 30.56 -6.89 -5.09
CA TRP A 155 29.48 -6.99 -4.12
C TRP A 155 28.34 -7.83 -4.72
N ASN A 156 28.32 -9.13 -4.40
CA ASN A 156 27.36 -10.07 -4.97
C ASN A 156 26.59 -10.90 -3.94
N THR A 157 26.76 -10.63 -2.64
CA THR A 157 26.00 -11.30 -1.58
C THR A 157 25.54 -10.33 -0.49
N ALA A 158 24.65 -10.81 0.37
CA ALA A 158 24.20 -10.14 1.58
C ALA A 158 25.31 -9.93 2.63
N SER A 159 26.57 -10.31 2.37
CA SER A 159 27.73 -9.89 3.16
C SER A 159 28.89 -9.52 2.22
N TYR A 160 29.51 -8.37 2.43
CA TYR A 160 30.48 -7.80 1.50
C TYR A 160 31.58 -7.02 2.21
N ALA A 161 32.65 -7.71 2.56
CA ALA A 161 33.89 -7.06 2.98
C ALA A 161 34.75 -6.82 1.73
N PRO A 162 34.94 -5.57 1.28
CA PRO A 162 35.86 -5.28 0.19
C PRO A 162 37.27 -5.76 0.55
N ASN A 163 38.01 -6.20 -0.46
CA ASN A 163 39.42 -6.61 -0.35
C ASN A 163 40.38 -5.47 -0.70
N THR A 164 39.94 -4.22 -0.55
CA THR A 164 40.67 -2.99 -0.85
C THR A 164 40.10 -1.88 0.02
N ASP A 165 40.90 -0.85 0.30
CA ASP A 165 40.43 0.37 0.95
C ASP A 165 39.43 1.09 0.05
N GLY A 166 38.61 1.95 0.65
CA GLY A 166 37.64 2.72 -0.12
C GLY A 166 36.68 3.49 0.76
N ILE A 167 35.66 4.03 0.09
CA ILE A 167 34.55 4.70 0.76
C ILE A 167 33.22 4.06 0.38
N PHE A 168 32.37 3.87 1.37
CA PHE A 168 30.94 3.65 1.19
C PHE A 168 30.25 5.00 1.08
N VAL A 169 29.43 5.15 0.04
CA VAL A 169 28.54 6.30 -0.13
C VAL A 169 27.12 5.77 -0.13
N SER A 170 26.32 6.25 0.80
CA SER A 170 24.92 5.87 0.96
C SER A 170 24.03 7.10 0.81
N MET A 171 22.91 6.92 0.11
CA MET A 171 22.09 8.00 -0.42
C MET A 171 20.62 7.75 -0.07
N ASP A 172 20.03 8.70 0.66
CA ASP A 172 18.58 8.79 0.85
C ASP A 172 18.06 9.88 -0.08
N VAL A 173 17.59 9.40 -1.24
CA VAL A 173 17.13 10.17 -2.40
C VAL A 173 16.04 11.18 -2.01
N TYR A 174 15.13 10.78 -1.12
CA TYR A 174 14.00 11.61 -0.70
C TYR A 174 14.23 12.30 0.64
N ASN A 175 15.32 11.97 1.33
CA ASN A 175 15.60 12.50 2.66
C ASN A 175 14.35 12.39 3.57
N ASP A 176 13.53 11.37 3.31
CA ASP A 176 12.22 11.19 3.90
C ASP A 176 12.36 10.53 5.27
N GLN A 177 13.51 9.89 5.49
CA GLN A 177 13.85 9.23 6.73
C GLN A 177 12.85 8.10 6.99
N TRP A 178 12.64 7.17 6.04
CA TRP A 178 11.76 6.00 6.21
C TRP A 178 12.50 4.65 6.23
N GLY A 179 12.02 3.69 7.04
CA GLY A 179 12.74 2.43 7.33
C GLY A 179 12.79 1.43 6.16
N LEU A 180 13.77 0.52 6.23
CA LEU A 180 14.42 -0.21 5.13
C LEU A 180 13.61 -1.29 4.37
N GLU A 181 12.32 -1.49 4.62
CA GLU A 181 11.52 -2.32 3.69
C GLU A 181 10.92 -1.53 2.52
N THR A 182 11.00 -0.20 2.60
CA THR A 182 10.20 0.70 1.79
C THR A 182 10.94 1.94 1.33
N ASP A 183 12.24 1.91 1.00
CA ASP A 183 12.89 3.12 0.47
C ASP A 183 13.96 2.90 -0.61
N THR A 184 14.14 3.98 -1.36
CA THR A 184 14.95 4.19 -2.54
C THR A 184 16.43 4.44 -2.20
N GLN A 185 17.08 3.47 -1.58
CA GLN A 185 18.49 3.61 -1.22
C GLN A 185 19.44 3.27 -2.36
N GLY A 186 20.40 4.17 -2.59
CA GLY A 186 21.61 3.87 -3.33
C GLY A 186 22.78 3.74 -2.36
N THR A 187 23.33 2.53 -2.20
CA THR A 187 24.66 2.37 -1.59
C THR A 187 25.61 1.79 -2.61
N PHE A 188 26.75 2.46 -2.77
CA PHE A 188 27.84 1.99 -3.60
C PHE A 188 29.17 2.15 -2.87
N PHE A 189 30.12 1.31 -3.27
CA PHE A 189 31.49 1.31 -2.78
C PHE A 189 32.42 1.79 -3.87
N LEU A 190 33.24 2.77 -3.50
CA LEU A 190 34.25 3.36 -4.34
C LEU A 190 35.62 2.92 -3.82
N GLY A 191 36.26 2.00 -4.57
CA GLY A 191 37.55 1.44 -4.21
C GLY A 191 38.70 2.44 -4.36
N ALA A 192 39.76 2.23 -3.59
CA ALA A 192 40.97 3.06 -3.59
C ALA A 192 41.75 3.02 -4.90
N ASN A 193 41.56 2.02 -5.75
CA ASN A 193 42.29 1.89 -7.01
C ASN A 193 41.97 3.05 -7.99
N PRO A 194 42.98 3.87 -8.36
CA PRO A 194 42.78 5.04 -9.21
C PRO A 194 42.40 4.68 -10.65
N ASN A 195 42.57 3.43 -11.07
CA ASN A 195 42.26 2.96 -12.42
C ASN A 195 40.84 2.39 -12.57
N LEU A 196 40.03 2.37 -11.50
CA LEU A 196 38.65 1.91 -11.59
C LEU A 196 37.83 2.82 -12.50
N THR A 197 36.99 2.19 -13.32
CA THR A 197 36.04 2.83 -14.23
C THR A 197 34.58 2.53 -13.89
N SER A 198 34.34 1.66 -12.90
CA SER A 198 33.02 1.36 -12.34
C SER A 198 33.09 1.30 -10.81
N VAL A 199 31.96 1.61 -10.16
CA VAL A 199 31.74 1.37 -8.74
C VAL A 199 31.05 0.03 -8.55
N THR A 200 31.14 -0.48 -7.34
CA THR A 200 30.41 -1.68 -6.96
C THR A 200 29.21 -1.26 -6.11
N SER A 201 28.00 -1.58 -6.54
CA SER A 201 26.79 -1.34 -5.77
C SER A 201 26.26 -2.63 -5.16
N PHE A 202 25.45 -2.50 -4.11
CA PHE A 202 24.73 -3.64 -3.58
C PHE A 202 23.79 -4.22 -4.65
N ASN A 203 23.74 -5.54 -4.74
CA ASN A 203 22.76 -6.27 -5.55
C ASN A 203 22.40 -7.56 -4.81
N ASN A 204 21.10 -7.77 -4.55
CA ASN A 204 20.59 -9.01 -3.99
C ASN A 204 19.76 -9.76 -5.05
N ALA A 205 20.27 -10.88 -5.57
CA ALA A 205 19.57 -11.67 -6.57
C ALA A 205 18.21 -12.24 -6.09
N GLY A 206 18.01 -12.39 -4.78
CA GLY A 206 16.73 -12.82 -4.19
C GLY A 206 15.70 -11.70 -4.05
N ILE A 207 16.16 -10.44 -3.98
CA ILE A 207 15.31 -9.25 -3.85
C ILE A 207 15.93 -8.14 -4.73
N PRO A 208 15.74 -8.21 -6.07
CA PRO A 208 16.60 -7.47 -6.99
C PRO A 208 16.56 -5.95 -6.85
N SER A 209 15.49 -5.36 -6.30
CA SER A 209 15.41 -3.90 -6.11
C SER A 209 16.21 -3.39 -4.90
N LEU A 210 16.89 -4.23 -4.11
CA LEU A 210 17.79 -3.75 -3.07
C LEU A 210 19.12 -3.29 -3.69
N GLY A 211 19.48 -2.01 -3.52
CA GLY A 211 20.69 -1.39 -4.09
C GLY A 211 20.48 -0.71 -5.46
N SER A 212 19.28 -0.18 -5.69
CA SER A 212 18.69 -0.17 -7.03
C SER A 212 19.14 0.90 -8.01
N PHE A 213 19.49 2.09 -7.51
CA PHE A 213 19.84 3.23 -8.38
C PHE A 213 21.08 2.98 -9.24
N PHE A 214 21.88 1.98 -8.93
CA PHE A 214 23.15 1.71 -9.58
C PHE A 214 23.14 0.44 -10.42
N ASN A 215 22.07 -0.34 -10.35
CA ASN A 215 21.93 -1.57 -11.13
C ASN A 215 20.94 -1.37 -12.29
N PRO A 216 21.41 -1.26 -13.54
CA PRO A 216 20.54 -1.01 -14.70
C PRO A 216 19.55 -2.14 -15.00
N ALA A 217 19.68 -3.31 -14.36
CA ALA A 217 18.69 -4.36 -14.45
C ALA A 217 17.40 -4.03 -13.67
N ASN A 218 17.43 -3.09 -12.72
CA ASN A 218 16.31 -2.80 -11.84
C ASN A 218 15.38 -1.72 -12.41
N GLN A 219 14.12 -1.72 -12.00
CA GLN A 219 13.10 -0.82 -12.57
C GLN A 219 13.17 0.61 -12.04
N ASP A 220 13.60 0.78 -10.80
CA ASP A 220 13.91 2.05 -10.14
C ASP A 220 15.38 2.46 -10.35
N TYR A 221 16.10 1.78 -11.24
CA TYR A 221 17.39 2.27 -11.72
C TYR A 221 17.25 3.70 -12.24
N SER A 222 18.26 4.52 -11.97
CA SER A 222 18.37 5.86 -12.52
C SER A 222 19.84 6.26 -12.55
N THR A 223 20.29 7.00 -13.57
CA THR A 223 21.71 7.34 -13.73
C THR A 223 22.16 8.42 -12.73
N ARG A 224 22.35 8.04 -11.46
CA ARG A 224 22.61 8.97 -10.35
C ARG A 224 24.08 9.33 -10.14
N LEU A 225 25.02 8.48 -10.51
CA LEU A 225 26.45 8.78 -10.39
C LEU A 225 27.02 9.16 -11.75
N GLN A 226 27.44 10.41 -11.87
CA GLN A 226 27.99 10.94 -13.11
C GLN A 226 29.48 10.64 -13.27
N ALA A 227 30.25 10.78 -12.19
CA ALA A 227 31.69 10.60 -12.20
C ALA A 227 32.21 10.25 -10.80
N PHE A 228 33.33 9.54 -10.77
CA PHE A 228 34.01 9.22 -9.54
C PHE A 228 35.51 8.96 -9.77
N LYS A 229 36.35 9.19 -8.76
CA LYS A 229 37.78 8.92 -8.83
C LYS A 229 38.43 8.79 -7.46
N SER A 230 39.50 7.99 -7.40
CA SER A 230 40.43 7.90 -6.27
C SER A 230 41.82 8.34 -6.71
N SER A 231 42.60 8.93 -5.81
CA SER A 231 44.03 9.23 -6.02
C SER A 231 44.94 7.99 -6.00
N GLY A 232 44.46 6.87 -5.46
CA GLY A 232 45.34 5.80 -4.98
C GLY A 232 46.02 6.17 -3.66
N TYR A 233 46.78 5.23 -3.12
CA TYR A 233 47.45 5.38 -1.83
C TYR A 233 48.66 6.30 -1.92
N THR A 234 48.79 7.18 -0.94
CA THR A 234 49.99 7.97 -0.68
C THR A 234 50.51 7.67 0.71
N ALA A 235 51.74 7.17 0.80
CA ALA A 235 52.37 6.87 2.08
C ALA A 235 52.69 8.15 2.89
N GLY A 236 52.55 8.05 4.22
CA GLY A 236 52.97 9.10 5.16
C GLY A 236 51.86 9.52 6.12
N SER A 237 52.14 10.54 6.94
CA SER A 237 51.21 11.06 7.96
C SER A 237 50.21 12.10 7.43
N GLY A 238 50.18 12.31 6.11
CA GLY A 238 49.32 13.27 5.44
C GLY A 238 48.00 12.65 4.99
N VAL A 239 47.47 13.15 3.88
CA VAL A 239 46.32 12.52 3.21
C VAL A 239 46.81 11.26 2.50
N ASN A 240 46.29 10.10 2.92
CA ASN A 240 46.59 8.81 2.32
C ASN A 240 45.79 8.58 1.04
N TYR A 241 44.52 9.01 1.02
CA TYR A 241 43.63 8.89 -0.13
C TYR A 241 42.82 10.16 -0.34
N THR A 242 42.62 10.54 -1.59
CA THR A 242 41.63 11.54 -2.01
C THR A 242 40.61 10.88 -2.92
N TYR A 243 39.34 11.02 -2.56
CA TYR A 243 38.21 10.54 -3.32
C TYR A 243 37.35 11.72 -3.77
N GLU A 244 36.92 11.70 -5.02
CA GLU A 244 35.96 12.64 -5.57
C GLU A 244 34.81 11.89 -6.23
N PHE A 245 33.60 12.41 -6.10
CA PHE A 245 32.41 11.89 -6.77
C PHE A 245 31.43 13.00 -7.12
N ALA A 246 30.64 12.79 -8.17
CA ALA A 246 29.59 13.68 -8.65
C ALA A 246 28.25 12.93 -8.75
N LEU A 247 27.25 13.38 -8.02
CA LEU A 247 25.92 12.80 -7.95
C LEU A 247 24.90 13.72 -8.62
N GLN A 248 24.03 13.15 -9.42
CA GLN A 248 22.92 13.80 -10.07
C GLN A 248 21.72 13.88 -9.10
N ILE A 249 21.37 15.09 -8.68
CA ILE A 249 20.42 15.36 -7.60
C ILE A 249 19.10 15.99 -8.07
N GLU A 250 18.85 16.12 -9.38
CA GLU A 250 17.51 16.52 -9.87
C GLU A 250 16.43 15.53 -9.41
N GLY A 251 15.36 16.05 -8.83
CA GLY A 251 14.30 15.24 -8.22
C GLY A 251 14.67 14.63 -6.85
N TRP A 252 15.80 15.00 -6.24
CA TRP A 252 16.14 14.63 -4.87
C TRP A 252 15.68 15.65 -3.83
N GLY A 253 15.43 15.14 -2.64
CA GLY A 253 15.33 15.89 -1.40
C GLY A 253 14.02 15.68 -0.66
N ASP A 254 13.86 16.45 0.42
CA ASP A 254 12.79 16.35 1.44
C ASP A 254 11.37 16.68 0.95
N ASP A 255 11.19 16.95 -0.35
CA ASP A 255 9.89 17.16 -1.00
C ASP A 255 10.04 16.81 -2.50
N PRO A 256 9.21 15.89 -3.03
CA PRO A 256 9.33 15.37 -4.38
C PRO A 256 9.13 16.42 -5.48
N ASN A 257 8.40 17.51 -5.19
CA ASN A 257 8.11 18.58 -6.14
C ASN A 257 9.01 19.80 -5.96
N ARG A 258 9.93 19.75 -5.00
CA ARG A 258 10.78 20.90 -4.68
C ARG A 258 11.78 21.19 -5.79
N LYS A 259 11.75 22.43 -6.28
CA LYS A 259 12.83 22.94 -7.11
C LYS A 259 14.11 23.07 -6.28
N ILE A 260 15.21 22.53 -6.80
CA ILE A 260 16.53 22.64 -6.20
C ILE A 260 16.88 24.12 -5.95
N GLY A 261 17.29 24.43 -4.73
CA GLY A 261 17.73 25.76 -4.34
C GLY A 261 18.34 25.78 -2.94
N ASN A 262 18.60 26.98 -2.41
CA ASN A 262 19.05 27.10 -1.03
C ASN A 262 18.01 26.52 -0.06
N GLY A 263 18.45 25.65 0.85
CA GLY A 263 17.60 25.01 1.84
C GLY A 263 17.10 23.62 1.46
N THR A 264 17.23 23.20 0.19
CA THR A 264 16.98 21.80 -0.20
C THR A 264 17.87 20.87 0.61
N GLN A 265 17.31 19.83 1.22
CA GLN A 265 18.04 18.87 2.04
C GLN A 265 18.14 17.53 1.32
N ILE A 266 19.32 16.91 1.41
CA ILE A 266 19.66 15.65 0.76
C ILE A 266 20.21 14.69 1.83
N GLY A 267 19.73 13.46 1.87
CA GLY A 267 20.25 12.43 2.76
C GLY A 267 21.51 11.79 2.16
N LEU A 268 22.63 11.87 2.88
CA LEU A 268 23.93 11.36 2.44
C LEU A 268 24.74 10.87 3.64
N GLU A 269 25.27 9.65 3.55
CA GLU A 269 26.24 9.12 4.50
C GLU A 269 27.51 8.68 3.79
N VAL A 270 28.64 8.87 4.47
CA VAL A 270 29.96 8.52 3.95
C VAL A 270 30.73 7.78 5.03
N GLY A 271 31.20 6.57 4.69
CA GLY A 271 32.02 5.74 5.57
C GLY A 271 33.35 5.40 4.90
N ASN A 272 34.45 5.68 5.58
CA ASN A 272 35.78 5.20 5.18
C ASN A 272 35.94 3.75 5.63
N TYR A 273 36.41 2.89 4.74
CA TYR A 273 36.77 1.51 5.04
C TYR A 273 38.27 1.32 4.85
N ASP A 274 38.94 0.99 5.95
CA ASP A 274 40.35 0.62 6.02
C ASP A 274 40.40 -0.91 6.15
N GLN A 275 40.85 -1.56 5.08
CA GLN A 275 40.63 -2.97 4.82
C GLN A 275 41.15 -3.84 5.96
N GLY A 276 40.21 -4.57 6.61
CA GLY A 276 40.52 -5.50 7.68
C GLY A 276 40.89 -4.85 9.02
N ASN A 277 40.92 -3.51 9.09
CA ASN A 277 41.27 -2.76 10.30
C ASN A 277 40.05 -2.05 10.89
N SER A 278 39.42 -1.14 10.16
CA SER A 278 38.37 -0.28 10.74
C SER A 278 37.36 0.27 9.74
N PHE A 279 36.23 0.71 10.29
CA PHE A 279 35.28 1.59 9.62
C PHE A 279 35.27 2.96 10.32
N THR A 280 35.19 4.04 9.55
CA THR A 280 35.01 5.38 10.11
C THR A 280 33.90 6.14 9.39
N TYR A 281 32.82 6.48 10.09
CA TYR A 281 31.63 7.13 9.51
C TYR A 281 31.53 8.63 9.84
N TRP A 282 30.82 9.35 8.97
CA TRP A 282 30.53 10.76 9.13
C TRP A 282 29.51 11.00 10.25
N SER A 283 28.39 10.27 10.22
CA SER A 283 27.43 10.26 11.33
C SER A 283 27.80 9.22 12.38
N LYS A 284 27.51 9.53 13.65
CA LYS A 284 27.63 8.55 14.74
C LYS A 284 26.38 7.69 14.72
N THR A 285 26.39 6.68 13.85
CA THR A 285 25.40 5.60 13.88
C THR A 285 25.53 4.89 15.22
N GLN A 286 24.64 5.17 16.18
CA GLN A 286 24.62 4.43 17.44
C GLN A 286 23.98 3.06 17.15
N TYR A 287 24.77 2.05 16.77
CA TYR A 287 24.67 0.62 17.12
C TYR A 287 25.28 -0.31 16.05
N PHE A 288 25.72 -1.49 16.47
CA PHE A 288 26.64 -2.41 15.79
C PHE A 288 25.95 -3.35 14.80
N ALA A 289 26.24 -3.19 13.50
CA ALA A 289 25.67 -4.05 12.45
C ALA A 289 25.97 -5.55 12.67
N GLY A 290 27.08 -5.89 13.34
CA GLY A 290 27.54 -7.26 13.53
C GLY A 290 26.72 -8.16 14.49
N GLN A 291 25.59 -7.70 15.03
CA GLN A 291 24.73 -8.52 15.92
C GLN A 291 23.44 -9.04 15.28
N GLU A 292 23.16 -8.68 14.03
CA GLU A 292 21.97 -9.14 13.32
C GLU A 292 22.28 -10.34 12.42
N ALA A 293 21.95 -11.55 12.91
CA ALA A 293 22.00 -12.81 12.16
C ALA A 293 23.32 -13.13 11.42
N GLY A 294 24.44 -12.51 11.84
CA GLY A 294 25.77 -12.73 11.27
C GLY A 294 26.16 -11.84 10.09
N SER A 295 25.39 -10.79 9.75
CA SER A 295 25.84 -9.78 8.78
C SER A 295 26.78 -8.78 9.46
N ASN A 296 27.98 -8.58 8.92
CA ASN A 296 29.03 -7.71 9.47
C ASN A 296 29.10 -6.35 8.79
N LEU A 297 28.01 -5.92 8.18
CA LEU A 297 28.04 -4.99 7.06
C LEU A 297 27.09 -3.81 7.21
N PRO A 298 27.30 -2.75 6.40
CA PRO A 298 26.29 -1.75 6.09
C PRO A 298 25.06 -2.31 5.32
N ASN A 299 24.79 -3.63 5.37
CA ASN A 299 23.78 -4.30 4.55
C ASN A 299 22.98 -5.40 5.27
N SER A 300 22.98 -5.45 6.61
CA SER A 300 21.82 -6.12 7.22
C SER A 300 20.58 -5.44 6.64
N GLU A 301 19.50 -6.19 6.44
CA GLU A 301 18.23 -5.73 5.86
C GLU A 301 17.54 -4.62 6.69
N ARG A 302 18.30 -3.88 7.50
CA ARG A 302 17.91 -3.05 8.64
C ARG A 302 18.82 -1.82 8.83
N ILE A 303 19.59 -1.44 7.81
CA ILE A 303 20.49 -0.28 7.81
C ILE A 303 19.72 1.04 7.70
N ARG A 304 20.17 2.05 8.43
CA ARG A 304 19.33 3.12 8.95
C ARG A 304 19.57 4.42 8.18
N ASN A 305 18.91 4.61 7.03
CA ASN A 305 18.89 5.92 6.33
C ASN A 305 18.46 7.08 7.25
N ARG A 306 17.62 6.79 8.24
CA ARG A 306 17.21 7.69 9.33
C ARG A 306 18.37 8.17 10.23
N ASP A 307 19.57 7.60 10.15
CA ASP A 307 20.76 8.06 10.87
C ASP A 307 21.82 8.68 9.94
N TRP A 308 21.57 8.68 8.63
CA TRP A 308 22.48 9.25 7.66
C TRP A 308 22.58 10.76 7.81
N GLY A 309 23.74 11.28 7.42
CA GLY A 309 23.97 12.71 7.40
C GLY A 309 22.98 13.45 6.50
N VAL A 310 22.75 14.73 6.80
CA VAL A 310 21.92 15.61 5.98
C VAL A 310 22.80 16.70 5.36
N VAL A 311 22.76 16.81 4.04
CA VAL A 311 23.41 17.86 3.27
C VAL A 311 22.37 18.91 2.88
N THR A 312 22.52 20.15 3.35
CA THR A 312 21.68 21.28 2.97
C THR A 312 22.37 22.10 1.88
N LEU A 313 21.69 22.28 0.74
CA LEU A 313 22.19 23.12 -0.36
C LEU A 313 22.20 24.59 0.06
N SER A 314 23.29 25.30 -0.19
CA SER A 314 23.46 26.68 0.27
C SER A 314 24.38 27.51 -0.62
N GLY A 315 24.31 28.84 -0.48
CA GLY A 315 25.26 29.76 -1.12
C GLY A 315 24.91 30.17 -2.55
N TRP A 316 23.80 29.71 -3.12
CA TRP A 316 23.33 30.20 -4.41
C TRP A 316 22.77 31.63 -4.27
N ASN A 317 23.11 32.50 -5.21
CA ASN A 317 22.73 33.92 -5.16
C ASN A 317 21.34 34.22 -5.78
N GLY A 318 20.61 33.18 -6.23
CA GLY A 318 19.29 33.31 -6.86
C GLY A 318 19.32 33.81 -8.31
N ARG A 319 20.50 34.02 -8.91
CA ARG A 319 20.66 34.65 -10.24
C ARG A 319 21.62 33.91 -11.17
N THR A 320 22.70 33.35 -10.62
CA THR A 320 23.66 32.57 -11.40
C THR A 320 22.95 31.35 -11.96
N PRO A 321 22.93 31.15 -13.29
CA PRO A 321 22.34 29.95 -13.87
C PRO A 321 23.07 28.71 -13.37
N PHE A 322 22.32 27.65 -13.06
CA PHE A 322 22.89 26.33 -12.83
C PHE A 322 23.55 25.79 -14.10
N ALA A 323 24.44 24.80 -13.94
CA ALA A 323 24.86 23.92 -15.02
C ALA A 323 23.65 23.43 -15.83
N TYR A 324 23.82 23.33 -17.16
CA TYR A 324 22.81 22.72 -18.01
C TYR A 324 22.67 21.24 -17.66
N SER A 325 21.44 20.73 -17.68
CA SER A 325 21.14 19.31 -17.53
C SER A 325 20.18 18.83 -18.60
N GLY A 326 20.61 17.83 -19.37
CA GLY A 326 19.74 17.01 -20.21
C GLY A 326 19.20 15.77 -19.49
N TRP A 327 19.64 15.55 -18.25
CA TRP A 327 19.41 14.32 -17.51
C TRP A 327 17.93 13.95 -17.34
N PRO A 328 16.99 14.88 -17.03
CA PRO A 328 15.58 14.51 -16.90
C PRO A 328 15.00 13.89 -18.17
N ALA A 329 15.36 14.42 -19.34
CA ALA A 329 14.92 13.85 -20.60
C ALA A 329 15.62 12.53 -20.91
N ASP A 330 16.90 12.38 -20.56
CA ASP A 330 17.62 11.13 -20.70
C ASP A 330 17.01 10.02 -19.84
N GLU A 331 16.60 10.33 -18.61
CA GLU A 331 15.96 9.37 -17.72
C GLU A 331 14.56 8.97 -18.17
N ASP A 332 13.74 9.92 -18.60
CA ASP A 332 12.41 9.61 -19.14
C ASP A 332 12.49 8.77 -20.42
N ILE A 333 13.45 9.07 -21.30
CA ILE A 333 13.71 8.28 -22.52
C ILE A 333 14.23 6.89 -22.14
N ARG A 334 15.18 6.80 -21.20
CA ARG A 334 15.67 5.51 -20.71
C ARG A 334 14.53 4.67 -20.13
N PHE A 335 13.67 5.23 -19.28
CA PHE A 335 12.53 4.50 -18.74
C PHE A 335 11.59 4.04 -19.85
N TRP A 336 11.25 4.95 -20.77
CA TRP A 336 10.44 4.68 -21.95
C TRP A 336 10.99 3.54 -22.80
N ASP A 337 12.29 3.51 -23.05
CA ASP A 337 12.95 2.50 -23.88
C ASP A 337 13.22 1.19 -23.14
N SER A 338 13.34 1.24 -21.81
CA SER A 338 13.64 0.08 -20.97
C SER A 338 12.48 -0.92 -20.88
N LYS A 339 12.82 -2.15 -20.45
CA LYS A 339 11.82 -3.14 -20.06
C LYS A 339 10.88 -2.67 -18.92
N SER A 340 11.14 -1.55 -18.24
CA SER A 340 10.20 -1.02 -17.24
C SER A 340 8.91 -0.52 -17.89
N ASN A 341 8.98 0.06 -19.10
CA ASN A 341 7.80 0.39 -19.90
C ASN A 341 7.26 -0.86 -20.63
N PRO A 342 5.96 -1.20 -20.54
CA PRO A 342 5.39 -2.25 -21.38
C PRO A 342 5.53 -1.92 -22.86
N GLY A 343 6.32 -2.72 -23.59
CA GLY A 343 6.68 -2.47 -24.99
C GLY A 343 8.14 -2.07 -25.22
N GLY A 344 8.86 -1.67 -24.16
CA GLY A 344 10.31 -1.44 -24.19
C GLY A 344 11.13 -2.72 -24.01
N SER A 345 12.46 -2.60 -24.12
CA SER A 345 13.42 -3.71 -23.97
C SER A 345 14.66 -3.31 -23.18
N GLY A 346 15.42 -4.32 -22.72
CA GLY A 346 16.73 -4.08 -22.09
C GLY A 346 16.68 -3.11 -20.92
N THR A 347 17.68 -2.23 -20.86
CA THR A 347 17.89 -1.27 -19.75
C THR A 347 17.50 0.16 -20.13
N GLY A 348 17.16 0.38 -21.41
CA GLY A 348 16.90 1.70 -21.99
C GLY A 348 18.18 2.46 -22.35
N LEU A 349 19.36 1.84 -22.24
CA LEU A 349 20.66 2.47 -22.50
C LEU A 349 21.32 1.97 -23.79
N GLU A 350 20.87 0.84 -24.35
CA GLU A 350 21.48 0.22 -25.53
C GLU A 350 20.85 0.72 -26.83
N ALA A 351 21.62 0.72 -27.92
CA ALA A 351 21.18 1.26 -29.22
C ALA A 351 20.01 0.50 -29.90
N GLY A 352 19.56 -0.61 -29.32
CA GLY A 352 18.39 -1.38 -29.76
C GLY A 352 17.20 -1.33 -28.80
N ASP A 353 17.33 -0.65 -27.65
CA ASP A 353 16.23 -0.48 -26.71
C ASP A 353 15.26 0.58 -27.23
N ASP A 354 13.96 0.24 -27.30
CA ASP A 354 12.94 1.12 -27.86
C ASP A 354 11.55 0.81 -27.28
N GLY A 355 10.88 1.85 -26.77
CA GLY A 355 9.51 1.79 -26.24
C GLY A 355 8.42 2.21 -27.21
N ASP A 356 8.76 2.64 -28.43
CA ASP A 356 7.84 3.30 -29.37
C ASP A 356 6.66 2.41 -29.82
N ASP A 357 6.81 1.08 -29.73
CA ASP A 357 5.78 0.08 -30.05
C ASP A 357 4.87 -0.28 -28.85
N SER A 358 4.98 0.45 -27.74
CA SER A 358 4.08 0.29 -26.61
C SER A 358 2.60 0.43 -27.04
N ALA A 359 1.78 -0.51 -26.60
CA ALA A 359 0.36 -0.63 -26.88
C ALA A 359 -0.51 -0.30 -25.64
N VAL A 360 0.13 -0.09 -24.48
CA VAL A 360 -0.57 0.24 -23.23
C VAL A 360 -0.91 1.73 -23.11
N TRP A 361 -0.33 2.58 -23.95
CA TRP A 361 -0.59 4.03 -23.97
C TRP A 361 -1.54 4.44 -25.10
N THR A 362 -2.35 5.48 -24.89
CA THR A 362 -3.20 6.01 -25.96
C THR A 362 -2.36 6.43 -27.17
N PRO A 363 -2.85 6.27 -28.40
CA PRO A 363 -2.10 6.67 -29.60
C PRO A 363 -1.66 8.14 -29.57
N ALA A 364 -2.49 9.03 -29.00
CA ALA A 364 -2.20 10.46 -28.96
C ALA A 364 -1.02 10.81 -28.03
N THR A 365 -0.99 10.25 -26.82
CA THR A 365 0.06 10.53 -25.85
C THR A 365 1.36 9.83 -26.21
N LYS A 366 1.27 8.58 -26.71
CA LYS A 366 2.42 7.86 -27.28
C LYS A 366 3.10 8.64 -28.40
N ASN A 367 2.34 9.06 -29.42
CA ASN A 367 2.92 9.79 -30.56
C ASN A 367 3.59 11.10 -30.12
N ARG A 368 3.10 11.73 -29.04
CA ARG A 368 3.74 12.90 -28.45
C ARG A 368 5.08 12.55 -27.82
N MET A 369 5.16 11.46 -27.05
CA MET A 369 6.40 10.98 -26.45
C MET A 369 7.44 10.63 -27.51
N VAL A 370 7.07 9.85 -28.53
CA VAL A 370 7.94 9.49 -29.66
C VAL A 370 8.48 10.73 -30.37
N ALA A 371 7.62 11.71 -30.66
CA ALA A 371 8.03 12.95 -31.32
C ALA A 371 8.96 13.82 -30.44
N ALA A 372 8.71 13.86 -29.13
CA ALA A 372 9.55 14.60 -28.18
C ALA A 372 10.94 13.97 -28.04
N LYS A 373 10.99 12.64 -27.87
CA LYS A 373 12.23 11.83 -27.86
C LYS A 373 13.07 12.10 -29.11
N ALA A 374 12.49 11.95 -30.29
CA ALA A 374 13.19 12.18 -31.56
C ALA A 374 13.72 13.63 -31.68
N ALA A 375 12.94 14.62 -31.26
CA ALA A 375 13.35 16.02 -31.31
C ALA A 375 14.52 16.34 -30.36
N TYR A 376 14.52 15.77 -29.15
CA TYR A 376 15.61 15.93 -28.19
C TYR A 376 16.89 15.23 -28.67
N LEU A 377 16.81 13.98 -29.11
CA LEU A 377 17.96 13.23 -29.62
C LEU A 377 18.63 13.90 -30.84
N ALA A 378 17.84 14.57 -31.69
CA ALA A 378 18.35 15.36 -32.81
C ALA A 378 19.13 16.62 -32.41
N LEU A 379 18.94 17.10 -31.16
CA LEU A 379 19.59 18.30 -30.62
C LEU A 379 20.76 17.95 -29.68
N LYS A 380 20.63 16.90 -28.86
CA LYS A 380 21.54 16.58 -27.75
C LYS A 380 23.03 16.61 -28.09
N ASN A 381 23.41 16.11 -29.28
CA ASN A 381 24.81 16.01 -29.71
C ASN A 381 25.16 17.00 -30.83
N LYS A 382 24.28 17.96 -31.12
CA LYS A 382 24.46 18.87 -32.25
C LYS A 382 25.33 20.06 -31.85
N PRO A 383 26.37 20.40 -32.63
CA PRO A 383 27.19 21.57 -32.34
C PRO A 383 26.36 22.87 -32.52
N HIS A 384 26.65 23.87 -31.69
CA HIS A 384 26.06 25.22 -31.75
C HIS A 384 24.54 25.32 -31.50
N VAL A 385 23.95 24.40 -30.74
CA VAL A 385 22.58 24.56 -30.21
C VAL A 385 22.62 25.57 -29.05
N SER A 386 21.61 26.43 -28.95
CA SER A 386 21.49 27.35 -27.81
C SER A 386 20.89 26.64 -26.60
N ARG A 387 21.33 27.01 -25.40
CA ARG A 387 20.79 26.49 -24.12
C ARG A 387 19.26 26.53 -24.06
N ALA A 388 18.64 27.60 -24.54
CA ALA A 388 17.18 27.73 -24.56
C ALA A 388 16.50 26.68 -25.46
N GLN A 389 17.13 26.26 -26.56
CA GLN A 389 16.62 25.18 -27.41
C GLN A 389 16.78 23.82 -26.73
N GLU A 390 17.88 23.59 -26.02
CA GLU A 390 18.12 22.36 -25.27
C GLU A 390 17.13 22.21 -24.12
N GLU A 391 16.98 23.24 -23.27
CA GLU A 391 16.02 23.26 -22.17
C GLU A 391 14.56 23.10 -22.66
N ALA A 392 14.21 23.71 -23.80
CA ALA A 392 12.90 23.52 -24.41
C ALA A 392 12.67 22.08 -24.93
N ALA A 393 13.72 21.41 -25.41
CA ALA A 393 13.64 20.02 -25.82
C ALA A 393 13.51 19.07 -24.63
N VAL A 394 14.30 19.31 -23.56
CA VAL A 394 14.18 18.58 -22.29
C VAL A 394 12.76 18.70 -21.72
N LYS A 395 12.21 19.92 -21.69
CA LYS A 395 10.84 20.15 -21.24
C LYS A 395 9.80 19.40 -22.08
N LYS A 396 9.98 19.34 -23.40
CA LYS A 396 9.05 18.61 -24.27
C LYS A 396 9.01 17.11 -23.99
N VAL A 397 10.15 16.51 -23.68
CA VAL A 397 10.24 15.09 -23.31
C VAL A 397 9.53 14.86 -21.98
N THR A 398 9.91 15.61 -20.95
CA THR A 398 9.33 15.50 -19.60
C THR A 398 7.82 15.76 -19.58
N ASP A 399 7.33 16.78 -20.30
CA ASP A 399 5.89 17.02 -20.46
C ASP A 399 5.17 15.91 -21.22
N ALA A 400 5.84 15.28 -22.20
CA ALA A 400 5.24 14.20 -22.99
C ALA A 400 5.17 12.89 -22.18
N PHE A 401 6.21 12.60 -21.39
CA PHE A 401 6.27 11.47 -20.49
C PHE A 401 5.23 11.56 -19.37
N ALA A 402 5.19 12.69 -18.64
CA ALA A 402 4.16 12.95 -17.61
C ALA A 402 2.73 13.02 -18.20
N GLY A 403 2.62 13.26 -19.52
CA GLY A 403 1.36 13.30 -20.26
C GLY A 403 0.89 11.96 -20.81
N LEU A 404 1.58 10.84 -20.52
CA LEU A 404 1.14 9.50 -20.92
C LEU A 404 -0.21 9.15 -20.25
N ARG A 405 -1.05 8.40 -20.98
CA ARG A 405 -2.37 7.96 -20.53
C ARG A 405 -2.61 6.53 -20.99
N TRP A 406 -3.19 5.71 -20.12
CA TRP A 406 -3.51 4.32 -20.37
C TRP A 406 -4.51 4.16 -21.52
N ALA A 407 -4.33 3.11 -22.34
CA ALA A 407 -5.13 2.93 -23.56
C ALA A 407 -6.50 2.30 -23.30
N ASP A 408 -6.66 1.48 -22.26
CA ASP A 408 -8.00 1.04 -21.85
C ASP A 408 -8.69 2.18 -21.08
N THR A 409 -9.76 2.68 -21.66
CA THR A 409 -10.51 3.87 -21.17
C THR A 409 -11.79 3.49 -20.45
N LYS A 410 -11.95 2.20 -20.06
CA LYS A 410 -13.11 1.73 -19.29
C LYS A 410 -13.31 2.54 -18.01
N TYR A 411 -12.21 2.88 -17.33
CA TYR A 411 -12.17 3.80 -16.21
C TYR A 411 -11.12 4.90 -16.45
N PRO A 412 -11.15 6.01 -15.68
CA PRO A 412 -10.14 7.06 -15.79
C PRO A 412 -8.72 6.55 -15.62
N ASP A 413 -7.77 7.26 -16.22
CA ASP A 413 -6.34 7.02 -15.97
C ASP A 413 -5.99 7.35 -14.51
N PRO A 414 -5.05 6.62 -13.87
CA PRO A 414 -4.54 6.95 -12.54
C PRO A 414 -4.20 8.44 -12.33
N ASN A 415 -3.64 9.13 -13.33
CA ASN A 415 -3.30 10.55 -13.22
C ASN A 415 -4.50 11.50 -13.27
N ASP A 416 -5.66 11.01 -13.72
CA ASP A 416 -6.88 11.80 -13.86
C ASP A 416 -7.88 11.53 -12.71
N LEU A 417 -7.55 10.64 -11.78
CA LEU A 417 -8.33 10.34 -10.59
C LEU A 417 -8.08 11.37 -9.47
N PRO A 418 -9.11 11.70 -8.67
CA PRO A 418 -8.93 12.58 -7.52
C PRO A 418 -8.19 11.87 -6.39
N GLU A 419 -7.38 12.62 -5.65
CA GLU A 419 -6.73 12.16 -4.42
C GLU A 419 -7.76 12.05 -3.28
N ASP A 420 -7.79 10.90 -2.60
CA ASP A 420 -8.52 10.66 -1.37
C ASP A 420 -7.63 9.91 -0.38
N GLN A 421 -7.20 10.61 0.66
CA GLN A 421 -6.30 10.06 1.68
C GLN A 421 -7.02 9.12 2.66
N THR A 422 -8.34 9.01 2.56
CA THR A 422 -9.15 8.15 3.41
C THR A 422 -9.54 6.88 2.69
N VAL A 423 -9.96 5.84 3.43
CA VAL A 423 -10.51 4.63 2.80
C VAL A 423 -11.78 5.03 2.05
N PRO A 424 -11.87 4.79 0.73
CA PRO A 424 -13.07 5.10 -0.04
C PRO A 424 -14.31 4.41 0.55
N SER A 425 -15.48 5.02 0.33
CA SER A 425 -16.74 4.46 0.81
C SER A 425 -17.18 3.24 -0.01
N PRO A 426 -17.38 2.06 0.60
CA PRO A 426 -17.98 0.91 -0.07
C PRO A 426 -19.46 1.18 -0.38
N LEU A 427 -20.10 2.16 0.28
CA LEU A 427 -21.49 2.56 0.08
C LEU A 427 -21.67 3.76 -0.84
N THR A 428 -20.63 4.18 -1.56
CA THR A 428 -20.72 5.24 -2.57
C THR A 428 -20.31 4.68 -3.92
N PHE A 429 -21.17 4.80 -4.94
CA PHE A 429 -20.83 4.46 -6.32
C PHE A 429 -19.73 5.37 -6.85
N PHE A 430 -18.84 4.76 -7.65
CA PHE A 430 -17.84 5.50 -8.41
C PHE A 430 -18.49 6.36 -9.49
N ASP A 431 -19.57 5.87 -10.13
CA ASP A 431 -20.43 6.71 -10.98
C ASP A 431 -21.47 7.44 -10.12
N PRO A 432 -21.35 8.77 -9.91
CA PRO A 432 -22.24 9.53 -9.02
C PRO A 432 -23.68 9.61 -9.53
N ARG A 433 -23.95 9.17 -10.77
CA ARG A 433 -25.31 9.11 -11.34
C ARG A 433 -26.08 7.87 -10.92
N LYS A 434 -25.41 6.87 -10.34
CA LYS A 434 -26.04 5.65 -9.82
C LYS A 434 -26.54 5.85 -8.39
N GLY A 435 -27.31 4.87 -7.91
CA GLY A 435 -27.83 4.89 -6.55
C GLY A 435 -28.75 6.08 -6.29
N THR A 436 -28.74 6.55 -5.05
CA THR A 436 -29.46 7.75 -4.60
C THR A 436 -28.44 8.88 -4.44
N ASN A 437 -28.21 9.67 -5.51
CA ASN A 437 -27.15 10.69 -5.58
C ASN A 437 -25.74 10.11 -5.33
N GLY A 438 -25.43 8.96 -5.93
CA GLY A 438 -24.16 8.25 -5.71
C GLY A 438 -24.18 7.31 -4.50
N ALA A 439 -25.12 7.42 -3.57
CA ALA A 439 -25.16 6.56 -2.38
C ALA A 439 -25.86 5.22 -2.63
N VAL A 440 -25.36 4.17 -1.98
CA VAL A 440 -26.01 2.87 -1.81
C VAL A 440 -26.97 2.95 -0.63
N THR A 441 -28.26 2.69 -0.89
CA THR A 441 -29.35 2.87 0.11
C THR A 441 -30.23 1.63 0.25
N ASN A 442 -29.90 0.52 -0.43
CA ASN A 442 -30.62 -0.75 -0.32
C ASN A 442 -29.78 -1.91 -0.88
N SER A 443 -30.20 -3.15 -0.59
CA SER A 443 -29.48 -4.36 -0.99
C SER A 443 -29.33 -4.54 -2.50
N ALA A 444 -30.28 -4.06 -3.32
CA ALA A 444 -30.17 -4.17 -4.77
C ALA A 444 -29.08 -3.23 -5.33
N GLN A 445 -28.99 -2.02 -4.78
CA GLN A 445 -27.90 -1.10 -5.06
C GLN A 445 -26.56 -1.62 -4.53
N TRP A 446 -26.55 -2.29 -3.38
CA TRP A 446 -25.36 -2.96 -2.88
C TRP A 446 -24.84 -4.01 -3.85
N GLN A 447 -25.71 -4.86 -4.42
CA GLN A 447 -25.29 -5.82 -5.44
C GLN A 447 -24.69 -5.13 -6.67
N GLN A 448 -25.22 -3.99 -7.09
CA GLN A 448 -24.63 -3.21 -8.19
C GLN A 448 -23.27 -2.61 -7.80
N ARG A 449 -23.12 -2.10 -6.58
CA ARG A 449 -21.87 -1.53 -6.08
C ARG A 449 -20.80 -2.59 -5.89
N LYS A 450 -21.15 -3.76 -5.35
CA LYS A 450 -20.28 -4.94 -5.29
C LYS A 450 -19.69 -5.28 -6.67
N GLN A 451 -20.52 -5.33 -7.71
CA GLN A 451 -20.04 -5.59 -9.08
C GLN A 451 -19.16 -4.45 -9.62
N GLU A 452 -19.43 -3.20 -9.25
CA GLU A 452 -18.60 -2.07 -9.61
C GLU A 452 -17.22 -2.13 -8.93
N LEU A 453 -17.15 -2.44 -7.64
CA LEU A 453 -15.90 -2.64 -6.88
C LEU A 453 -15.04 -3.75 -7.50
N LEU A 454 -15.64 -4.92 -7.77
CA LEU A 454 -14.94 -6.04 -8.42
C LEU A 454 -14.49 -5.70 -9.86
N SER A 455 -15.18 -4.78 -10.54
CA SER A 455 -14.79 -4.29 -11.86
C SER A 455 -13.65 -3.27 -11.78
N LEU A 456 -13.63 -2.41 -10.76
CA LEU A 456 -12.51 -1.49 -10.47
C LEU A 456 -11.26 -2.29 -10.10
N ALA A 457 -11.37 -3.30 -9.24
CA ALA A 457 -10.26 -4.16 -8.83
C ALA A 457 -9.65 -4.94 -10.01
N GLN A 458 -10.47 -5.48 -10.92
CA GLN A 458 -9.98 -6.12 -12.15
C GLN A 458 -9.27 -5.13 -13.08
N PHE A 459 -9.76 -3.89 -13.18
CA PHE A 459 -9.15 -2.89 -14.04
C PHE A 459 -7.82 -2.40 -13.47
N TYR A 460 -7.82 -1.90 -12.24
CA TYR A 460 -6.65 -1.24 -11.66
C TYR A 460 -5.63 -2.18 -11.04
N GLU A 461 -6.00 -3.38 -10.54
CA GLU A 461 -5.09 -4.20 -9.72
C GLU A 461 -4.83 -5.61 -10.29
N TYR A 462 -5.89 -6.36 -10.61
CA TYR A 462 -5.75 -7.82 -10.81
C TYR A 462 -5.75 -8.28 -12.26
N GLY A 463 -6.31 -7.49 -13.19
CA GLY A 463 -6.61 -7.92 -14.55
C GLY A 463 -7.95 -8.65 -14.65
N TYR A 464 -8.40 -8.91 -15.88
CA TYR A 464 -9.74 -9.46 -16.14
C TYR A 464 -9.82 -10.96 -15.89
N LYS A 465 -10.84 -11.39 -15.12
CA LYS A 465 -11.13 -12.79 -14.84
C LYS A 465 -11.87 -13.45 -16.02
N PRO A 466 -11.39 -14.57 -16.58
CA PRO A 466 -12.13 -15.33 -17.58
C PRO A 466 -13.50 -15.81 -17.07
N VAL A 467 -14.49 -15.83 -17.97
CA VAL A 467 -15.88 -16.15 -17.67
C VAL A 467 -16.31 -17.46 -18.34
N LEU A 468 -16.89 -18.40 -17.58
CA LEU A 468 -17.47 -19.64 -18.10
C LEU A 468 -18.53 -19.35 -19.17
N GLY A 469 -18.50 -20.10 -20.27
CA GLY A 469 -19.40 -19.98 -21.42
C GLY A 469 -19.06 -18.83 -22.36
N THR A 470 -18.21 -17.88 -21.95
CA THR A 470 -17.72 -16.78 -22.80
C THR A 470 -16.26 -16.98 -23.18
N ASP A 471 -15.39 -17.20 -22.19
CA ASP A 471 -13.94 -17.33 -22.38
C ASP A 471 -13.48 -18.78 -22.37
N TYR A 472 -14.18 -19.66 -21.64
CA TYR A 472 -13.91 -21.10 -21.62
C TYR A 472 -15.18 -21.92 -21.48
N THR A 473 -15.11 -23.20 -21.85
CA THR A 473 -16.13 -24.22 -21.55
C THR A 473 -15.51 -25.38 -20.77
N ILE A 474 -16.34 -26.16 -20.09
CA ILE A 474 -15.91 -27.32 -19.30
C ILE A 474 -16.72 -28.54 -19.69
N THR A 475 -16.02 -29.66 -19.94
CA THR A 475 -16.62 -30.99 -20.15
C THR A 475 -16.09 -31.95 -19.10
N VAL A 476 -16.96 -32.54 -18.28
CA VAL A 476 -16.56 -33.60 -17.34
C VAL A 476 -16.20 -34.86 -18.13
N THR A 477 -15.01 -35.39 -17.91
CA THR A 477 -14.46 -36.56 -18.63
C THR A 477 -14.36 -37.80 -17.75
N GLY A 478 -14.44 -37.65 -16.43
CA GLY A 478 -14.39 -38.75 -15.46
C GLY A 478 -15.10 -38.37 -14.17
N ASN A 479 -16.06 -39.21 -13.76
CA ASN A 479 -16.94 -38.97 -12.61
C ASN A 479 -17.60 -40.28 -12.13
N SER A 480 -16.80 -41.32 -11.90
CA SER A 480 -17.27 -42.69 -11.64
C SER A 480 -17.48 -43.02 -10.15
N TYR A 481 -17.67 -42.02 -9.30
CA TYR A 481 -17.84 -42.23 -7.86
C TYR A 481 -19.11 -43.04 -7.56
N ASP A 482 -18.97 -44.13 -6.81
CA ASP A 482 -20.04 -45.09 -6.52
C ASP A 482 -20.65 -44.94 -5.11
N GLY A 483 -20.17 -43.96 -4.33
CA GLY A 483 -20.59 -43.73 -2.94
C GLY A 483 -19.59 -44.23 -1.89
N THR A 484 -18.48 -44.85 -2.30
CA THR A 484 -17.45 -45.39 -1.41
C THR A 484 -16.08 -44.72 -1.59
N GLY A 485 -15.36 -44.49 -0.50
CA GLY A 485 -14.04 -43.86 -0.52
C GLY A 485 -14.06 -42.38 -0.94
N ASN A 486 -12.92 -41.90 -1.44
CA ASN A 486 -12.70 -40.52 -1.88
C ASN A 486 -12.89 -40.40 -3.41
N PRO A 487 -13.74 -39.48 -3.91
CA PRO A 487 -13.94 -39.28 -5.33
C PRO A 487 -12.75 -38.56 -6.01
N VAL A 488 -12.63 -38.77 -7.32
CA VAL A 488 -11.83 -37.95 -8.23
C VAL A 488 -12.71 -37.53 -9.39
N VAL A 489 -12.79 -36.23 -9.67
CA VAL A 489 -13.45 -35.68 -10.85
C VAL A 489 -12.39 -35.24 -11.86
N THR A 490 -12.49 -35.69 -13.10
CA THR A 490 -11.66 -35.17 -14.20
C THR A 490 -12.51 -34.40 -15.19
N ALA A 491 -11.98 -33.29 -15.70
CA ALA A 491 -12.66 -32.46 -16.69
C ALA A 491 -11.68 -31.91 -17.72
N GLN A 492 -12.19 -31.57 -18.89
CA GLN A 492 -11.47 -30.84 -19.93
C GLN A 492 -11.97 -29.39 -19.96
N VAL A 493 -11.03 -28.46 -19.78
CA VAL A 493 -11.26 -27.02 -19.87
C VAL A 493 -10.82 -26.57 -21.26
N VAL A 494 -11.72 -25.95 -22.01
CA VAL A 494 -11.48 -25.56 -23.41
C VAL A 494 -11.61 -24.05 -23.53
N PRO A 495 -10.54 -23.31 -23.86
CA PRO A 495 -10.65 -21.87 -24.10
C PRO A 495 -11.39 -21.63 -25.42
N THR A 496 -12.28 -20.65 -25.41
CA THR A 496 -13.02 -20.22 -26.60
C THR A 496 -12.18 -19.34 -27.52
N ASN A 497 -11.07 -18.80 -27.00
CA ASN A 497 -10.21 -17.81 -27.64
C ASN A 497 -10.92 -16.49 -28.01
N LYS A 498 -12.01 -16.13 -27.31
CA LYS A 498 -12.79 -14.92 -27.59
C LYS A 498 -12.11 -13.64 -27.08
N ASN A 499 -11.85 -13.55 -25.78
CA ASN A 499 -11.18 -12.38 -25.18
C ASN A 499 -9.68 -12.64 -24.87
N PHE A 500 -9.27 -13.90 -24.81
CA PHE A 500 -7.88 -14.34 -24.58
C PHE A 500 -7.43 -15.22 -25.74
N ASN A 501 -6.55 -14.74 -26.61
CA ASN A 501 -6.17 -15.46 -27.83
C ASN A 501 -4.96 -16.39 -27.62
N GLY A 502 -4.91 -17.52 -28.32
CA GLY A 502 -3.81 -18.47 -28.33
C GLY A 502 -3.87 -19.55 -27.23
N GLY A 503 -4.95 -19.62 -26.48
CA GLY A 503 -5.18 -20.60 -25.44
C GLY A 503 -5.39 -22.02 -25.98
N VAL A 504 -4.89 -23.01 -25.23
CA VAL A 504 -4.98 -24.44 -25.57
C VAL A 504 -5.76 -25.20 -24.49
N PRO A 505 -6.61 -26.19 -24.84
CA PRO A 505 -7.34 -26.98 -23.85
C PRO A 505 -6.44 -27.69 -22.83
N VAL A 506 -6.89 -27.76 -21.58
CA VAL A 506 -6.20 -28.45 -20.48
C VAL A 506 -7.13 -29.44 -19.79
N SER A 507 -6.61 -30.64 -19.51
CA SER A 507 -7.29 -31.62 -18.66
C SER A 507 -6.92 -31.39 -17.20
N ILE A 508 -7.93 -31.35 -16.34
CA ILE A 508 -7.78 -31.17 -14.89
C ILE A 508 -8.26 -32.41 -14.15
N SER A 509 -7.67 -32.66 -12.98
CA SER A 509 -8.04 -33.74 -12.07
C SER A 509 -8.22 -33.16 -10.67
N ILE A 510 -9.36 -33.47 -10.05
CA ILE A 510 -9.80 -32.91 -8.77
C ILE A 510 -10.03 -34.07 -7.79
N PRO A 511 -8.99 -34.51 -7.05
CA PRO A 511 -9.16 -35.42 -5.93
C PRO A 511 -9.88 -34.73 -4.78
N ILE A 512 -10.85 -35.42 -4.18
CA ILE A 512 -11.69 -34.88 -3.10
C ILE A 512 -11.55 -35.81 -1.90
N THR A 513 -11.03 -35.28 -0.80
CA THR A 513 -10.99 -36.00 0.48
C THR A 513 -12.29 -35.73 1.24
N LEU A 514 -13.13 -36.75 1.39
CA LEU A 514 -14.40 -36.61 2.09
C LEU A 514 -14.23 -36.64 3.62
N PRO A 515 -15.07 -35.91 4.37
CA PRO A 515 -15.15 -36.08 5.81
C PRO A 515 -15.75 -37.45 6.15
N ALA A 516 -15.38 -38.01 7.30
CA ALA A 516 -15.96 -39.27 7.78
C ALA A 516 -17.49 -39.15 8.01
N SER A 517 -17.94 -37.98 8.42
CA SER A 517 -19.35 -37.62 8.58
C SER A 517 -19.54 -36.12 8.42
N VAL A 518 -20.71 -35.71 7.94
CA VAL A 518 -21.13 -34.30 7.87
C VAL A 518 -22.15 -34.04 8.98
N PRO A 519 -22.01 -32.97 9.77
CA PRO A 519 -23.00 -32.63 10.78
C PRO A 519 -24.41 -32.51 10.21
N GLY A 520 -25.39 -33.01 10.97
CA GLY A 520 -26.80 -33.05 10.53
C GLY A 520 -27.09 -34.01 9.36
N GLY A 521 -26.12 -34.81 8.91
CA GLY A 521 -26.29 -35.74 7.78
C GLY A 521 -26.39 -35.03 6.41
N GLY A 522 -25.97 -33.77 6.34
CA GLY A 522 -26.00 -32.96 5.12
C GLY A 522 -24.88 -33.29 4.13
N LYS A 523 -24.63 -32.36 3.21
CA LYS A 523 -23.55 -32.44 2.21
C LYS A 523 -22.32 -31.65 2.68
N ALA A 524 -21.14 -32.18 2.40
CA ALA A 524 -19.89 -31.53 2.74
C ALA A 524 -19.68 -30.29 1.84
N ALA A 525 -19.31 -29.15 2.45
CA ALA A 525 -18.79 -28.00 1.74
C ALA A 525 -17.42 -28.34 1.13
N ILE A 526 -16.98 -27.60 0.12
CA ILE A 526 -15.67 -27.78 -0.52
C ILE A 526 -14.65 -26.84 0.11
N GLY A 527 -13.70 -27.37 0.87
CA GLY A 527 -12.55 -26.64 1.38
C GLY A 527 -11.37 -26.74 0.42
N PHE A 528 -10.83 -25.61 -0.02
CA PHE A 528 -9.58 -25.54 -0.78
C PHE A 528 -8.39 -25.34 0.15
N SER A 529 -7.48 -26.32 0.18
CA SER A 529 -6.31 -26.39 1.08
C SER A 529 -6.68 -26.21 2.56
N THR A 530 -7.74 -26.90 2.99
CA THR A 530 -8.18 -26.93 4.39
C THR A 530 -7.77 -28.24 5.07
N ASN A 531 -7.81 -28.27 6.40
CA ASN A 531 -7.65 -29.47 7.21
C ASN A 531 -8.90 -29.80 8.04
N PHE A 532 -10.08 -29.35 7.60
CA PHE A 532 -11.33 -29.35 8.36
C PHE A 532 -12.28 -30.52 8.05
N THR A 533 -11.75 -31.67 7.63
CA THR A 533 -12.56 -32.87 7.39
C THR A 533 -13.24 -33.38 8.66
N ALA A 534 -12.65 -33.14 9.83
CA ALA A 534 -13.28 -33.43 11.12
C ALA A 534 -14.51 -32.51 11.40
N ASN A 535 -14.59 -31.36 10.76
CA ASN A 535 -15.66 -30.36 10.93
C ASN A 535 -16.77 -30.48 9.88
N GLY A 536 -16.72 -31.51 9.02
CA GLY A 536 -17.71 -31.79 7.98
C GLY A 536 -17.39 -31.19 6.61
N ILE A 537 -16.19 -30.64 6.41
CA ILE A 537 -15.78 -29.97 5.17
C ILE A 537 -14.90 -30.91 4.35
N ALA A 538 -15.24 -31.16 3.09
CA ALA A 538 -14.40 -31.95 2.20
C ALA A 538 -13.15 -31.16 1.80
N ASN A 539 -12.01 -31.81 1.63
CA ASN A 539 -10.78 -31.12 1.25
C ASN A 539 -10.39 -31.40 -0.22
N VAL A 540 -10.08 -30.32 -0.93
CA VAL A 540 -9.50 -30.30 -2.27
C VAL A 540 -8.23 -29.46 -2.20
N THR A 541 -7.15 -29.87 -2.85
CA THR A 541 -5.94 -29.02 -2.91
C THR A 541 -6.24 -27.71 -3.63
N PHE A 542 -5.77 -26.58 -3.10
CA PHE A 542 -5.90 -25.29 -3.77
C PHE A 542 -5.22 -25.34 -5.16
N PRO A 543 -5.92 -24.95 -6.24
CA PRO A 543 -5.41 -25.11 -7.59
C PRO A 543 -4.48 -23.95 -7.97
N PHE A 544 -3.19 -24.06 -7.63
CA PHE A 544 -2.15 -23.10 -8.04
C PHE A 544 -1.84 -23.22 -9.55
N TRP A 545 -2.61 -22.52 -10.37
CA TRP A 545 -2.47 -22.50 -11.84
C TRP A 545 -1.47 -21.45 -12.33
N ALA A 546 -0.99 -20.57 -11.47
CA ALA A 546 0.06 -19.60 -11.69
C ALA A 546 0.99 -19.55 -10.47
N GLY A 547 2.29 -19.36 -10.69
CA GLY A 547 3.30 -19.30 -9.63
C GLY A 547 3.84 -17.89 -9.39
N ASP A 548 4.17 -17.57 -8.14
CA ASP A 548 4.80 -16.32 -7.70
C ASP A 548 6.29 -16.24 -8.10
N ASN A 549 6.56 -16.10 -9.41
CA ASN A 549 7.92 -15.94 -9.93
C ASN A 549 8.38 -14.48 -9.79
N ARG A 550 9.21 -14.22 -8.77
CA ARG A 550 9.68 -12.88 -8.38
C ARG A 550 10.87 -12.35 -9.20
N THR A 551 11.31 -13.07 -10.23
CA THR A 551 12.44 -12.64 -11.07
C THR A 551 12.00 -11.71 -12.20
N ASP A 552 12.92 -10.85 -12.68
CA ASP A 552 12.67 -10.05 -13.89
C ASP A 552 12.29 -10.92 -15.08
N ALA A 553 12.99 -12.05 -15.26
CA ALA A 553 12.74 -12.98 -16.35
C ALA A 553 11.33 -13.59 -16.24
N GLY A 554 10.88 -13.91 -15.03
CA GLY A 554 9.55 -14.47 -14.77
C GLY A 554 8.41 -13.48 -14.99
N ALA A 555 8.60 -12.22 -14.60
CA ALA A 555 7.58 -11.18 -14.74
C ALA A 555 7.55 -10.56 -16.15
N TRP A 556 8.72 -10.33 -16.75
CA TRP A 556 8.89 -9.47 -17.93
C TRP A 556 9.73 -10.07 -19.06
N GLY A 557 10.37 -11.23 -18.86
CA GLY A 557 11.14 -11.92 -19.90
C GLY A 557 10.27 -12.51 -21.01
N ASN A 558 10.89 -13.31 -21.88
CA ASN A 558 10.18 -14.09 -22.89
C ASN A 558 10.67 -15.55 -22.87
N PRO A 559 9.83 -16.53 -22.46
CA PRO A 559 8.46 -16.36 -21.99
C PRO A 559 8.39 -15.73 -20.58
N ASN A 560 7.41 -14.85 -20.36
CA ASN A 560 6.99 -14.36 -19.03
C ASN A 560 5.69 -15.06 -18.63
N ARG A 561 5.43 -15.16 -17.32
CA ARG A 561 4.25 -15.80 -16.72
C ARG A 561 4.00 -17.24 -17.19
N VAL A 562 4.08 -18.21 -16.29
CA VAL A 562 3.91 -19.63 -16.61
C VAL A 562 2.87 -20.30 -15.72
N GLY A 563 2.24 -21.35 -16.25
CA GLY A 563 1.29 -22.17 -15.51
C GLY A 563 0.07 -22.56 -16.33
N THR A 564 -0.81 -23.38 -15.72
CA THR A 564 -2.05 -23.85 -16.35
C THR A 564 -2.96 -22.70 -16.79
N PHE A 565 -3.05 -21.64 -15.99
CA PHE A 565 -3.86 -20.48 -16.34
C PHE A 565 -3.35 -19.84 -17.63
N TYR A 566 -2.05 -19.54 -17.70
CA TYR A 566 -1.44 -18.90 -18.87
C TYR A 566 -1.35 -19.82 -20.10
N THR A 567 -1.58 -21.12 -19.95
CA THR A 567 -1.79 -22.05 -21.08
C THR A 567 -3.19 -21.90 -21.68
N LEU A 568 -4.20 -21.69 -20.82
CA LEU A 568 -5.59 -21.48 -21.23
C LEU A 568 -5.87 -20.04 -21.70
N PHE A 569 -5.24 -19.07 -21.04
CA PHE A 569 -5.42 -17.64 -21.22
C PHE A 569 -4.05 -16.95 -21.28
N PRO A 570 -3.38 -16.97 -22.45
CA PRO A 570 -2.01 -16.48 -22.56
C PRO A 570 -1.83 -15.04 -22.11
N TYR A 571 -0.79 -14.82 -21.31
CA TYR A 571 -0.37 -13.49 -20.86
C TYR A 571 0.32 -12.72 -21.99
N GLN A 572 0.06 -11.42 -22.06
CA GLN A 572 0.83 -10.51 -22.90
C GLN A 572 1.09 -9.21 -22.15
N ARG A 573 2.36 -8.92 -21.87
CA ARG A 573 2.75 -7.72 -21.11
C ARG A 573 2.37 -6.41 -21.81
N ASN A 574 2.58 -6.31 -23.13
CA ASN A 574 2.25 -5.12 -23.91
C ASN A 574 0.79 -5.18 -24.39
N SER A 575 -0.15 -5.32 -23.46
CA SER A 575 -1.58 -5.45 -23.73
C SER A 575 -2.39 -4.85 -22.60
N THR A 576 -3.49 -4.18 -22.93
CA THR A 576 -4.41 -3.65 -21.92
C THR A 576 -5.46 -4.65 -21.46
N SER A 577 -5.58 -5.80 -22.13
CA SER A 577 -6.61 -6.80 -21.84
C SER A 577 -6.07 -8.20 -21.56
N ALA A 578 -4.80 -8.48 -21.88
CA ALA A 578 -4.12 -9.75 -21.62
C ALA A 578 -3.06 -9.66 -20.50
N ASP A 579 -3.02 -8.52 -19.80
CA ASP A 579 -2.28 -8.35 -18.56
C ASP A 579 -3.12 -8.88 -17.38
N SER A 580 -2.74 -10.04 -16.85
CA SER A 580 -3.45 -10.74 -15.78
C SER A 580 -2.48 -11.18 -14.70
N SER A 581 -2.81 -10.81 -13.47
CA SER A 581 -2.04 -11.18 -12.28
C SER A 581 -2.09 -12.67 -11.98
N ILE A 582 -1.17 -13.15 -11.13
CA ILE A 582 -1.27 -14.53 -10.62
C ILE A 582 -2.47 -14.71 -9.67
N LEU A 583 -2.92 -13.63 -9.02
CA LEU A 583 -4.02 -13.68 -8.07
C LEU A 583 -5.34 -13.92 -8.79
N ILE A 584 -5.60 -13.21 -9.89
CA ILE A 584 -6.79 -13.48 -10.72
C ILE A 584 -6.70 -14.84 -11.43
N ALA A 585 -5.49 -15.28 -11.76
CA ALA A 585 -5.25 -16.59 -12.36
C ALA A 585 -5.64 -17.73 -11.42
N ASN A 586 -5.17 -17.67 -10.17
CA ASN A 586 -5.46 -18.66 -9.14
C ASN A 586 -6.91 -18.56 -8.63
N ALA A 587 -7.51 -17.37 -8.58
CA ALA A 587 -8.95 -17.20 -8.36
C ALA A 587 -9.79 -17.85 -9.47
N THR A 588 -9.36 -17.74 -10.73
CA THR A 588 -10.02 -18.42 -11.86
C THR A 588 -9.93 -19.94 -11.72
N ALA A 589 -8.79 -20.46 -11.28
CA ALA A 589 -8.59 -21.88 -11.07
C ALA A 589 -9.59 -22.46 -10.05
N VAL A 590 -9.82 -21.76 -8.93
CA VAL A 590 -10.84 -22.12 -7.94
C VAL A 590 -12.23 -22.16 -8.57
N SER A 591 -12.63 -21.12 -9.33
CA SER A 591 -13.91 -21.12 -10.04
C SER A 591 -14.05 -22.27 -11.03
N VAL A 592 -13.02 -22.59 -11.79
CA VAL A 592 -13.03 -23.70 -12.75
C VAL A 592 -13.20 -25.04 -12.04
N TYR A 593 -12.53 -25.23 -10.89
CA TYR A 593 -12.72 -26.43 -10.08
C TYR A 593 -14.16 -26.54 -9.58
N LEU A 594 -14.73 -25.45 -9.06
CA LEU A 594 -16.13 -25.41 -8.63
C LEU A 594 -17.11 -25.64 -9.79
N ASP A 595 -16.84 -25.11 -10.98
CA ASP A 595 -17.64 -25.34 -12.19
C ASP A 595 -17.64 -26.82 -12.59
N ALA A 596 -16.46 -27.45 -12.59
CA ALA A 596 -16.31 -28.87 -12.90
C ALA A 596 -17.01 -29.75 -11.86
N LEU A 597 -16.88 -29.42 -10.56
CA LEU A 597 -17.57 -30.13 -9.48
C LEU A 597 -19.08 -29.95 -9.56
N GLN A 598 -19.59 -28.75 -9.87
CA GLN A 598 -21.01 -28.47 -10.07
C GLN A 598 -21.59 -29.29 -11.23
N ALA A 599 -20.87 -29.38 -12.35
CA ALA A 599 -21.25 -30.23 -13.48
C ALA A 599 -21.21 -31.71 -13.10
N ALA A 600 -20.20 -32.15 -12.34
CA ALA A 600 -20.07 -33.53 -11.90
C ALA A 600 -21.20 -33.97 -10.95
N VAL A 601 -21.58 -33.14 -9.97
CA VAL A 601 -22.72 -33.48 -9.08
C VAL A 601 -24.04 -33.51 -9.85
N ALA A 602 -24.22 -32.70 -10.89
CA ALA A 602 -25.41 -32.76 -11.73
C ALA A 602 -25.51 -34.08 -12.53
N GLN A 603 -24.37 -34.70 -12.85
CA GLN A 603 -24.28 -35.94 -13.63
C GLN A 603 -24.26 -37.20 -12.75
N ASN A 604 -23.84 -37.11 -11.48
CA ASN A 604 -23.65 -38.26 -10.59
C ASN A 604 -24.40 -38.07 -9.26
N PRO A 605 -25.56 -38.74 -9.07
CA PRO A 605 -26.34 -38.69 -7.82
C PRO A 605 -25.58 -39.17 -6.57
N ALA A 606 -24.67 -40.14 -6.69
CA ALA A 606 -23.89 -40.64 -5.56
C ALA A 606 -22.91 -39.57 -5.06
N LEU A 607 -22.29 -38.82 -5.97
CA LEU A 607 -21.44 -37.67 -5.62
C LEU A 607 -22.29 -36.51 -5.09
N ALA A 608 -23.43 -36.23 -5.72
CA ALA A 608 -24.37 -35.19 -5.30
C ALA A 608 -24.93 -35.39 -3.89
N ALA A 609 -24.92 -36.63 -3.39
CA ALA A 609 -25.32 -36.95 -2.02
C ALA A 609 -24.22 -36.67 -0.98
N LYS A 610 -22.96 -36.46 -1.41
CA LYS A 610 -21.81 -36.29 -0.51
C LYS A 610 -21.30 -34.85 -0.41
N ILE A 611 -21.31 -34.10 -1.50
CA ILE A 611 -20.70 -32.75 -1.55
C ILE A 611 -21.66 -31.69 -2.10
N ASP A 612 -21.40 -30.44 -1.73
CA ASP A 612 -22.10 -29.25 -2.23
C ASP A 612 -21.11 -28.20 -2.75
N PRO A 613 -20.81 -28.19 -4.06
CA PRO A 613 -19.91 -27.21 -4.67
C PRO A 613 -20.42 -25.76 -4.64
N SER A 614 -21.68 -25.52 -4.26
CA SER A 614 -22.20 -24.15 -4.08
C SER A 614 -21.79 -23.50 -2.76
N ARG A 615 -21.12 -24.27 -1.90
CA ARG A 615 -20.63 -23.87 -0.59
C ARG A 615 -19.17 -24.26 -0.45
N ALA A 616 -18.29 -23.29 -0.64
CA ALA A 616 -16.85 -23.46 -0.57
C ALA A 616 -16.21 -22.67 0.58
N VAL A 617 -15.03 -23.09 0.97
CA VAL A 617 -14.13 -22.38 1.88
C VAL A 617 -12.76 -22.32 1.22
N THR A 618 -12.11 -21.16 1.21
CA THR A 618 -10.71 -21.03 0.79
C THR A 618 -9.84 -20.77 2.03
N LYS A 619 -8.68 -21.42 2.12
CA LYS A 619 -7.68 -21.14 3.15
C LYS A 619 -6.30 -21.04 2.51
N GLY A 620 -5.51 -20.10 3.00
CA GLY A 620 -4.08 -20.02 2.72
C GLY A 620 -3.35 -19.15 3.74
N PHE A 621 -2.03 -19.19 3.68
CA PHE A 621 -1.15 -18.39 4.54
C PHE A 621 -0.11 -17.63 3.68
N SER A 622 0.22 -16.38 4.03
CA SER A 622 1.06 -15.49 3.24
C SER A 622 0.53 -15.29 1.82
N ILE A 623 1.35 -15.55 0.79
CA ILE A 623 0.92 -15.50 -0.62
C ILE A 623 -0.33 -16.35 -0.90
N ASN A 624 -0.45 -17.52 -0.27
CA ASN A 624 -1.62 -18.37 -0.45
C ASN A 624 -2.86 -17.76 0.24
N GLY A 625 -2.66 -16.95 1.29
CA GLY A 625 -3.72 -16.18 1.95
C GLY A 625 -4.26 -15.09 1.03
N LYS A 626 -3.37 -14.38 0.33
CA LYS A 626 -3.71 -13.41 -0.73
C LYS A 626 -4.54 -14.08 -1.84
N GLU A 627 -4.08 -15.23 -2.34
CA GLU A 627 -4.81 -15.99 -3.36
C GLU A 627 -6.17 -16.53 -2.87
N ALA A 628 -6.24 -17.01 -1.63
CA ALA A 628 -7.49 -17.47 -1.02
C ALA A 628 -8.51 -16.33 -0.88
N PHE A 629 -8.06 -15.14 -0.50
CA PHE A 629 -8.86 -13.92 -0.42
C PHE A 629 -9.39 -13.49 -1.80
N VAL A 630 -8.51 -13.36 -2.80
CA VAL A 630 -8.92 -12.97 -4.16
C VAL A 630 -9.85 -14.01 -4.78
N ALA A 631 -9.62 -15.31 -4.55
CA ALA A 631 -10.54 -16.36 -4.95
C ALA A 631 -11.94 -16.20 -4.34
N ALA A 632 -12.01 -15.80 -3.06
CA ALA A 632 -13.27 -15.62 -2.36
C ALA A 632 -14.07 -14.42 -2.87
N ILE A 633 -13.44 -13.26 -3.07
CA ILE A 633 -14.16 -12.05 -3.50
C ILE A 633 -14.71 -12.19 -4.94
N PHE A 634 -14.06 -12.99 -5.80
CA PHE A 634 -14.46 -13.21 -7.19
C PHE A 634 -15.33 -14.46 -7.45
N ASP A 635 -15.71 -15.22 -6.42
CA ASP A 635 -16.64 -16.35 -6.55
C ASP A 635 -17.61 -16.46 -5.36
N ASP A 636 -18.88 -16.14 -5.60
CA ASP A 636 -19.93 -16.12 -4.56
C ASP A 636 -20.25 -17.51 -3.95
N ARG A 637 -19.76 -18.60 -4.55
CA ARG A 637 -19.84 -19.95 -3.98
C ARG A 637 -18.88 -20.14 -2.82
N VAL A 638 -17.81 -19.35 -2.73
CA VAL A 638 -16.92 -19.33 -1.56
C VAL A 638 -17.64 -18.58 -0.44
N LYS A 639 -18.10 -19.33 0.57
CA LYS A 639 -18.90 -18.82 1.70
C LYS A 639 -18.05 -18.39 2.89
N ALA A 640 -16.81 -18.86 2.99
CA ALA A 640 -15.88 -18.37 3.98
C ALA A 640 -14.46 -18.34 3.42
N VAL A 641 -13.66 -17.40 3.88
CA VAL A 641 -12.22 -17.35 3.59
C VAL A 641 -11.42 -17.22 4.88
N ILE A 642 -10.33 -17.99 4.97
CA ILE A 642 -9.28 -17.82 5.97
C ILE A 642 -8.07 -17.22 5.26
N ALA A 643 -7.89 -15.92 5.46
CA ALA A 643 -6.80 -15.14 4.89
C ALA A 643 -5.69 -15.03 5.94
N GLY A 644 -4.78 -16.01 5.95
CA GLY A 644 -3.72 -16.07 6.94
C GLY A 644 -2.50 -15.25 6.55
N GLY A 645 -2.01 -14.37 7.43
CA GLY A 645 -0.89 -13.45 7.17
C GLY A 645 -0.95 -12.83 5.77
N ALA A 646 -2.13 -12.37 5.36
CA ALA A 646 -2.38 -12.11 3.95
C ALA A 646 -1.89 -10.73 3.53
N GLY A 647 -1.92 -9.70 4.38
CA GLY A 647 -1.21 -8.45 4.15
C GLY A 647 -1.52 -7.76 2.82
N ALA A 648 -0.51 -7.08 2.26
CA ALA A 648 -0.61 -6.33 1.01
C ALA A 648 -1.12 -7.19 -0.16
N THR A 649 -1.96 -6.62 -1.01
CA THR A 649 -2.66 -7.35 -2.09
C THR A 649 -3.66 -8.42 -1.58
N GLY A 650 -3.74 -8.61 -0.27
CA GLY A 650 -4.76 -9.32 0.47
C GLY A 650 -5.71 -8.33 1.16
N PRO A 651 -6.12 -8.57 2.42
CA PRO A 651 -7.04 -7.67 3.14
C PRO A 651 -6.43 -6.33 3.59
N ALA A 652 -5.11 -6.17 3.67
CA ALA A 652 -4.49 -4.95 4.19
C ALA A 652 -4.65 -3.74 3.26
N ASN A 653 -5.11 -2.60 3.80
CA ASN A 653 -5.26 -1.38 3.00
C ASN A 653 -3.93 -0.85 2.43
N TRP A 654 -3.98 -0.30 1.23
CA TRP A 654 -2.86 0.39 0.59
C TRP A 654 -2.58 1.76 1.22
N ARG A 655 -3.63 2.45 1.68
CA ARG A 655 -3.56 3.79 2.29
C ARG A 655 -3.01 3.84 3.70
N TYR A 656 -2.98 2.73 4.42
CA TYR A 656 -2.60 2.72 5.84
C TYR A 656 -1.54 1.65 6.08
N ASN A 657 -0.34 2.08 6.48
CA ASN A 657 0.77 1.20 6.84
C ASN A 657 1.06 1.26 8.35
N ALA A 658 1.36 0.10 8.95
CA ALA A 658 1.84 0.02 10.32
C ALA A 658 3.39 0.02 10.35
N GLN A 659 4.00 1.20 10.37
CA GLN A 659 5.41 1.41 10.67
C GLN A 659 5.61 2.48 11.75
N GLY A 660 6.38 2.19 12.80
CA GLY A 660 6.70 3.20 13.85
C GLY A 660 5.76 3.19 15.04
N GLN A 661 4.62 2.52 14.94
CA GLN A 661 3.64 2.48 16.01
C GLN A 661 4.12 1.59 17.16
N GLU A 662 3.98 2.13 18.36
CA GLU A 662 4.31 1.49 19.62
C GLU A 662 3.06 0.88 20.27
N TYR A 663 3.20 -0.34 20.78
CA TYR A 663 2.15 -1.14 21.41
C TYR A 663 2.63 -1.78 22.72
N ASP A 664 1.73 -1.82 23.71
CA ASP A 664 1.89 -2.53 24.98
C ASP A 664 0.68 -3.45 25.21
N PHE A 665 0.88 -4.74 24.97
CA PHE A 665 -0.12 -5.79 25.10
C PHE A 665 -0.15 -6.45 26.49
N SER A 666 0.61 -5.95 27.48
CA SER A 666 0.79 -6.57 28.81
C SER A 666 -0.49 -6.92 29.55
N ASN A 667 -1.57 -6.15 29.31
CA ASN A 667 -2.87 -6.32 29.97
C ASN A 667 -3.92 -7.04 29.09
N THR A 668 -3.49 -7.76 28.06
CA THR A 668 -4.39 -8.42 27.08
C THR A 668 -4.21 -9.94 27.08
N ALA A 669 -5.16 -10.65 26.45
CA ALA A 669 -5.06 -12.11 26.25
C ALA A 669 -3.93 -12.53 25.28
N TYR A 670 -3.38 -11.58 24.53
CA TYR A 670 -2.34 -11.80 23.52
C TYR A 670 -0.91 -11.68 24.09
N TYR A 671 -0.79 -11.33 25.38
CA TYR A 671 0.49 -11.17 26.06
C TYR A 671 1.31 -12.46 26.11
N ASN A 672 2.59 -12.32 25.74
CA ASN A 672 3.72 -13.14 26.15
C ASN A 672 4.87 -12.17 26.54
N PRO A 673 5.85 -12.58 27.35
CA PRO A 673 7.00 -11.72 27.68
C PRO A 673 7.65 -11.10 26.43
N GLY A 674 7.89 -9.80 26.45
CA GLY A 674 8.36 -9.00 25.32
C GLY A 674 7.27 -8.23 24.58
N ALA A 675 6.00 -8.43 24.94
CA ALA A 675 4.88 -7.70 24.36
C ALA A 675 4.54 -6.37 25.08
N GLU A 676 5.36 -5.94 26.05
CA GLU A 676 5.18 -4.71 26.83
C GLU A 676 5.64 -3.45 26.10
N LYS A 677 6.53 -3.62 25.11
CA LYS A 677 7.15 -2.53 24.34
C LYS A 677 7.41 -3.00 22.92
N VAL A 678 6.34 -3.27 22.20
CA VAL A 678 6.42 -3.67 20.80
C VAL A 678 6.41 -2.43 19.92
N VAL A 679 7.19 -2.45 18.86
CA VAL A 679 7.18 -1.40 17.84
C VAL A 679 7.02 -2.06 16.48
N SER A 680 6.04 -1.61 15.68
CA SER A 680 5.75 -2.17 14.36
C SER A 680 6.86 -1.86 13.36
N HIS A 681 7.55 -2.86 12.82
CA HIS A 681 8.69 -2.64 11.91
C HIS A 681 8.30 -2.16 10.51
N GLY A 682 7.05 -2.34 10.10
CA GLY A 682 6.53 -1.97 8.79
C GLY A 682 5.58 -3.02 8.23
N THR A 683 4.68 -2.61 7.34
CA THR A 683 3.84 -3.49 6.53
C THR A 683 4.32 -3.47 5.08
N GLU A 684 4.18 -4.58 4.34
CA GLU A 684 4.38 -4.55 2.88
C GLU A 684 3.54 -3.43 2.26
N GLY A 685 4.17 -2.56 1.47
CA GLY A 685 3.51 -1.43 0.81
C GLY A 685 3.45 -1.60 -0.72
N PRO A 686 2.82 -0.68 -1.45
CA PRO A 686 2.74 -0.75 -2.91
C PRO A 686 4.09 -0.85 -3.63
N GLY A 687 5.15 -0.23 -3.09
CA GLY A 687 6.49 -0.37 -3.67
C GLY A 687 7.01 -1.83 -3.70
N ASN A 688 6.48 -2.71 -2.82
CA ASN A 688 6.76 -4.15 -2.88
C ASN A 688 6.31 -4.78 -4.20
N SER A 689 5.32 -4.22 -4.92
CA SER A 689 4.92 -4.63 -6.28
C SER A 689 6.05 -4.58 -7.31
N TYR A 690 7.11 -3.81 -7.05
CA TYR A 690 8.33 -3.76 -7.88
C TYR A 690 9.48 -4.61 -7.32
N ARG A 691 9.62 -4.64 -5.99
CA ARG A 691 10.71 -5.33 -5.28
C ARG A 691 10.56 -6.84 -5.21
N HIS A 692 9.36 -7.28 -4.87
CA HIS A 692 9.08 -8.62 -4.36
C HIS A 692 7.86 -9.26 -5.04
N ASN A 693 6.88 -8.44 -5.44
CA ASN A 693 5.52 -8.88 -5.80
C ASN A 693 5.22 -8.72 -7.30
N ARG A 694 6.24 -8.86 -8.16
CA ARG A 694 6.24 -8.47 -9.59
C ARG A 694 5.16 -9.13 -10.46
N VAL A 695 4.55 -10.19 -9.97
CA VAL A 695 3.52 -10.94 -10.68
C VAL A 695 2.13 -10.88 -10.01
N ARG A 696 2.02 -10.28 -8.82
CA ARG A 696 0.79 -10.26 -8.02
C ARG A 696 -0.22 -9.22 -8.48
N GLU A 697 0.24 -8.13 -9.08
CA GLU A 697 -0.59 -7.08 -9.67
C GLU A 697 -0.24 -6.82 -11.16
N THR A 698 -1.12 -6.11 -11.86
CA THR A 698 -0.96 -5.69 -13.28
C THR A 698 0.06 -4.57 -13.46
N GLU A 699 0.49 -4.31 -14.69
CA GLU A 699 1.31 -3.15 -15.05
C GLU A 699 0.56 -1.83 -14.79
N LEU A 700 -0.77 -1.79 -15.01
CA LEU A 700 -1.59 -0.60 -14.70
C LEU A 700 -1.57 -0.27 -13.21
N PHE A 701 -1.63 -1.26 -12.32
CA PHE A 701 -1.57 -1.03 -10.87
C PHE A 701 -0.32 -0.24 -10.46
N ARG A 702 0.79 -0.52 -11.14
CA ARG A 702 2.06 0.15 -10.87
C ARG A 702 2.09 1.60 -11.36
N HIS A 703 1.15 2.02 -12.19
CA HIS A 703 1.05 3.39 -12.67
C HIS A 703 0.54 4.38 -11.60
N PHE A 704 0.05 3.87 -10.46
CA PHE A 704 -0.13 4.70 -9.25
C PHE A 704 1.20 5.01 -8.55
N MET A 705 2.32 4.40 -8.94
CA MET A 705 3.61 4.77 -8.37
C MET A 705 4.30 5.84 -9.22
N PRO A 706 4.72 6.98 -8.62
CA PRO A 706 5.48 7.98 -9.35
C PRO A 706 6.82 7.38 -9.79
N THR A 707 7.18 7.59 -11.06
CA THR A 707 8.38 6.99 -11.68
C THR A 707 9.65 7.42 -10.95
N GLY A 708 10.46 6.46 -10.49
CA GLY A 708 11.64 6.72 -9.68
C GLY A 708 11.35 6.94 -8.19
N HIS A 709 10.09 7.22 -7.82
CA HIS A 709 9.60 7.59 -6.49
C HIS A 709 8.67 6.52 -5.90
N MET A 710 8.90 5.24 -6.21
CA MET A 710 7.99 4.12 -5.93
C MET A 710 7.67 3.89 -4.44
N TYR A 711 8.44 4.52 -3.54
CA TYR A 711 8.23 4.46 -2.10
C TYR A 711 8.15 5.84 -1.44
N ALA A 712 7.94 6.89 -2.21
CA ALA A 712 7.65 8.19 -1.62
C ALA A 712 6.28 8.12 -0.92
N HIS A 713 6.19 8.67 0.29
CA HIS A 713 4.89 8.93 0.91
C HIS A 713 4.24 10.16 0.29
N GLU A 714 2.94 10.08 0.05
CA GLU A 714 2.15 11.24 -0.29
C GLU A 714 2.02 12.18 0.91
N ASP A 715 2.06 13.49 0.65
CA ASP A 715 1.80 14.49 1.68
C ASP A 715 0.41 14.30 2.29
N GLY A 716 0.36 14.05 3.60
CA GLY A 716 -0.89 13.83 4.33
C GLY A 716 -1.46 12.41 4.22
N SER A 717 -0.72 11.47 3.61
CA SER A 717 -1.06 10.05 3.52
C SER A 717 -0.34 9.21 4.58
N TYR A 718 -0.90 8.03 4.87
CA TYR A 718 -0.19 6.94 5.56
C TYR A 718 0.28 5.84 4.58
N GLY A 719 0.01 6.04 3.28
CA GLY A 719 0.33 5.13 2.18
C GLY A 719 1.45 5.67 1.29
N TYR A 720 1.99 4.77 0.48
CA TYR A 720 3.08 5.07 -0.46
C TYR A 720 2.53 5.36 -1.86
N GLY A 721 3.25 6.16 -2.65
CA GLY A 721 2.91 6.50 -4.03
C GLY A 721 1.56 7.19 -4.16
N ASP A 722 1.06 7.31 -5.39
CA ASP A 722 -0.19 8.00 -5.69
C ASP A 722 -1.46 7.17 -5.36
N TYR A 723 -1.37 6.25 -4.39
CA TYR A 723 -2.44 5.29 -4.10
C TYR A 723 -3.66 5.90 -3.38
N SER A 724 -3.56 7.15 -2.91
CA SER A 724 -4.77 7.92 -2.55
C SER A 724 -5.72 8.10 -3.73
N LYS A 725 -5.22 8.01 -4.97
CA LYS A 725 -6.03 8.10 -6.19
C LYS A 725 -6.71 6.78 -6.55
N LEU A 726 -6.32 5.65 -5.95
CA LEU A 726 -6.95 4.35 -6.22
C LEU A 726 -8.43 4.41 -5.80
N PRO A 727 -9.42 4.17 -6.68
CA PRO A 727 -10.82 4.49 -6.37
C PRO A 727 -11.54 3.47 -5.48
N PHE A 728 -10.76 2.57 -4.87
CA PHE A 728 -11.16 1.61 -3.85
C PHE A 728 -9.93 1.34 -2.96
N ASP A 729 -10.12 0.61 -1.87
CA ASP A 729 -9.06 0.00 -1.07
C ASP A 729 -9.43 -1.43 -0.65
N GLN A 730 -8.54 -2.16 0.02
CA GLN A 730 -8.78 -3.55 0.36
C GLN A 730 -9.97 -3.75 1.32
N ALA A 731 -10.24 -2.80 2.22
CA ALA A 731 -11.46 -2.82 3.03
C ALA A 731 -12.76 -2.82 2.19
N ASP A 732 -12.77 -2.14 1.02
CA ASP A 732 -13.89 -2.22 0.08
C ASP A 732 -14.04 -3.63 -0.49
N LEU A 733 -12.92 -4.30 -0.79
CA LEU A 733 -12.93 -5.67 -1.31
C LEU A 733 -13.37 -6.66 -0.23
N VAL A 734 -12.94 -6.50 1.03
CA VAL A 734 -13.46 -7.27 2.16
C VAL A 734 -14.98 -7.08 2.27
N ALA A 735 -15.46 -5.83 2.18
CA ALA A 735 -16.88 -5.53 2.25
C ALA A 735 -17.70 -6.26 1.18
N THR A 736 -17.14 -6.56 -0.01
CA THR A 736 -17.84 -7.33 -1.07
C THR A 736 -18.31 -8.71 -0.61
N LEU A 737 -17.72 -9.28 0.45
CA LEU A 737 -18.14 -10.55 1.06
C LEU A 737 -19.54 -10.46 1.68
N ALA A 738 -19.97 -9.28 2.11
CA ALA A 738 -21.27 -9.05 2.70
C ALA A 738 -22.45 -9.31 1.72
N PRO A 739 -23.60 -9.80 2.22
CA PRO A 739 -23.95 -9.95 3.63
C PRO A 739 -23.82 -11.37 4.21
N ASP A 740 -23.49 -12.37 3.39
CA ASP A 740 -23.69 -13.79 3.75
C ASP A 740 -22.42 -14.64 3.73
N ARG A 741 -21.24 -14.02 3.57
CA ARG A 741 -19.95 -14.72 3.49
C ARG A 741 -19.04 -14.28 4.61
N ALA A 742 -18.33 -15.23 5.21
CA ALA A 742 -17.45 -15.00 6.33
C ALA A 742 -15.99 -14.73 5.90
N ILE A 743 -15.27 -13.96 6.72
CA ILE A 743 -13.83 -13.79 6.63
C ILE A 743 -13.20 -14.01 8.00
N ILE A 744 -12.07 -14.72 8.01
CA ILE A 744 -11.26 -14.98 9.20
C ILE A 744 -9.83 -14.57 8.86
N ILE A 745 -9.25 -13.64 9.64
CA ILE A 745 -7.79 -13.42 9.62
C ILE A 745 -7.13 -14.48 10.49
N ASP A 746 -6.02 -15.06 10.04
CA ASP A 746 -5.22 -16.06 10.75
C ASP A 746 -3.76 -15.58 10.81
N THR A 747 -3.32 -15.05 11.94
CA THR A 747 -1.98 -14.44 12.02
C THR A 747 -1.44 -14.46 13.45
N ASN A 748 -0.12 -14.44 13.61
CA ASN A 748 0.51 -14.11 14.88
C ASN A 748 0.42 -12.61 15.16
N LEU A 749 0.42 -12.24 16.44
CA LEU A 749 0.21 -10.85 16.84
C LEU A 749 1.19 -9.89 16.15
N ASN A 750 2.49 -10.23 16.12
CA ASN A 750 3.56 -9.35 15.63
C ASN A 750 4.06 -9.67 14.21
N ASP A 751 3.20 -10.26 13.36
CA ASP A 751 3.46 -10.44 11.92
C ASP A 751 3.20 -9.13 11.14
N TYR A 752 3.95 -8.08 11.50
CA TYR A 752 3.70 -6.72 10.99
C TYR A 752 3.96 -6.58 9.48
N ASN A 753 4.98 -7.26 8.96
CA ASN A 753 5.31 -7.26 7.53
C ASN A 753 4.10 -7.72 6.69
N ASP A 754 3.44 -8.81 7.08
CA ASP A 754 2.22 -9.29 6.44
C ASP A 754 0.94 -8.61 6.97
N GLY A 755 1.07 -7.40 7.53
CA GLY A 755 -0.05 -6.49 7.76
C GLY A 755 -0.93 -6.83 8.95
N ALA A 756 -0.43 -7.50 10.00
CA ALA A 756 -1.25 -7.89 11.15
C ALA A 756 -2.13 -6.75 11.70
N THR A 757 -1.67 -5.50 11.73
CA THR A 757 -2.51 -4.36 12.18
C THR A 757 -3.55 -3.93 11.15
N THR A 758 -3.17 -3.90 9.87
CA THR A 758 -3.94 -3.29 8.78
C THR A 758 -4.93 -4.27 8.15
N ASP A 759 -4.65 -5.57 8.18
CA ASP A 759 -5.60 -6.65 7.90
C ASP A 759 -6.81 -6.58 8.86
N ASN A 760 -6.53 -6.50 10.17
CA ASN A 760 -7.58 -6.41 11.20
C ASN A 760 -8.43 -5.13 11.02
N MET A 761 -7.79 -4.00 10.70
CA MET A 761 -8.49 -2.73 10.44
C MET A 761 -9.48 -2.83 9.28
N SER A 762 -9.09 -3.46 8.16
CA SER A 762 -9.97 -3.63 7.00
C SER A 762 -11.22 -4.43 7.34
N LEU A 763 -11.07 -5.47 8.17
CA LEU A 763 -12.18 -6.31 8.62
C LEU A 763 -13.15 -5.53 9.52
N GLU A 764 -12.63 -4.77 10.50
CA GLU A 764 -13.47 -3.93 11.35
C GLU A 764 -14.25 -2.87 10.55
N ILE A 765 -13.61 -2.24 9.56
CA ILE A 765 -14.30 -1.31 8.64
C ILE A 765 -15.42 -2.04 7.89
N ALA A 766 -15.16 -3.26 7.39
CA ALA A 766 -16.11 -4.02 6.61
C ALA A 766 -17.36 -4.45 7.42
N LYS A 767 -17.26 -4.70 8.74
CA LYS A 767 -18.41 -5.05 9.60
C LYS A 767 -19.57 -4.07 9.46
N SER A 768 -19.26 -2.78 9.29
CA SER A 768 -20.27 -1.74 9.08
C SER A 768 -21.18 -2.05 7.87
N VAL A 769 -20.63 -2.57 6.78
CA VAL A 769 -21.39 -2.94 5.57
C VAL A 769 -22.28 -4.15 5.83
N TYR A 770 -21.80 -5.16 6.57
CA TYR A 770 -22.63 -6.30 6.97
C TYR A 770 -23.85 -5.84 7.78
N ASN A 771 -23.60 -5.02 8.81
CA ASN A 771 -24.64 -4.47 9.68
C ASN A 771 -25.68 -3.67 8.87
N ASN A 772 -25.22 -2.88 7.90
CA ASN A 772 -26.10 -2.09 7.04
C ASN A 772 -26.99 -2.94 6.12
N LEU A 773 -26.53 -4.14 5.78
CA LEU A 773 -27.29 -5.08 4.98
C LEU A 773 -28.19 -5.99 5.84
N GLY A 774 -28.21 -5.76 7.17
CA GLY A 774 -29.01 -6.53 8.13
C GLY A 774 -28.39 -7.87 8.51
N ALA A 775 -27.10 -8.09 8.24
CA ALA A 775 -26.34 -9.21 8.75
C ALA A 775 -25.60 -8.78 10.03
N ASP A 776 -25.35 -9.73 10.93
CA ASP A 776 -24.51 -9.48 12.10
C ASP A 776 -23.04 -9.58 11.67
N GLY A 777 -22.36 -8.43 11.60
CA GLY A 777 -20.95 -8.37 11.23
C GLY A 777 -20.05 -9.14 12.20
N ASP A 778 -20.39 -9.16 13.49
CA ASP A 778 -19.60 -9.89 14.50
C ASP A 778 -19.74 -11.40 14.31
N ASP A 779 -20.82 -11.88 13.70
CA ASP A 779 -20.99 -13.31 13.36
C ASP A 779 -20.17 -13.73 12.14
N LEU A 780 -19.79 -12.81 11.25
CA LEU A 780 -19.20 -13.13 9.94
C LEU A 780 -17.74 -12.70 9.78
N VAL A 781 -17.30 -11.70 10.55
CA VAL A 781 -15.94 -11.16 10.53
C VAL A 781 -15.21 -11.62 11.78
N LYS A 782 -14.14 -12.42 11.60
CA LYS A 782 -13.44 -13.08 12.70
C LYS A 782 -11.92 -12.81 12.71
N PHE A 783 -11.34 -12.76 13.90
CA PHE A 783 -9.93 -12.46 14.15
C PHE A 783 -9.25 -13.62 14.87
N ASN A 784 -8.67 -14.56 14.11
CA ASN A 784 -7.87 -15.63 14.69
C ASN A 784 -6.42 -15.18 14.92
N SER A 785 -6.25 -14.24 15.84
CA SER A 785 -4.94 -13.69 16.19
C SER A 785 -4.24 -14.51 17.28
N GLY A 786 -3.03 -14.96 17.00
CA GLY A 786 -2.15 -15.66 17.92
C GLY A 786 -1.57 -14.72 18.98
N LYS A 787 -0.80 -15.28 19.91
CA LYS A 787 -0.08 -14.47 20.91
C LYS A 787 1.14 -13.79 20.30
N TYR A 788 1.72 -12.84 21.03
CA TYR A 788 3.04 -12.30 20.71
C TYR A 788 4.09 -13.40 20.60
N VAL A 789 4.80 -13.47 19.47
CA VAL A 789 5.92 -14.37 19.26
C VAL A 789 7.17 -13.66 19.72
N SER A 790 7.66 -14.03 20.90
CA SER A 790 8.82 -13.39 21.51
C SER A 790 10.13 -13.79 20.85
N SER A 791 10.24 -14.90 20.13
CA SER A 791 11.53 -15.35 19.57
C SER A 791 11.34 -16.06 18.24
N GLY A 792 12.31 -15.97 17.33
CA GLY A 792 12.23 -16.62 16.01
C GLY A 792 11.32 -15.87 15.06
N ASP A 793 10.99 -16.44 13.90
CA ASP A 793 10.17 -15.77 12.89
C ASP A 793 8.71 -15.58 13.38
N PRO A 794 8.19 -14.35 13.53
CA PRO A 794 6.80 -14.12 13.88
C PRO A 794 5.85 -14.49 12.73
N HIS A 795 6.34 -14.64 11.50
CA HIS A 795 5.53 -15.02 10.36
C HIS A 795 4.88 -16.40 10.54
N GLY A 796 3.59 -16.42 10.88
CA GLY A 796 2.91 -17.66 11.26
C GLY A 796 1.45 -17.49 11.68
N ALA A 797 0.79 -18.64 11.85
CA ALA A 797 -0.65 -18.76 12.09
C ALA A 797 -0.98 -19.04 13.55
N ALA A 798 -2.20 -18.71 13.96
CA ALA A 798 -2.76 -19.11 15.24
C ALA A 798 -3.21 -20.58 15.21
N ASP A 799 -3.75 -21.09 16.34
CA ASP A 799 -4.38 -22.41 16.34
C ASP A 799 -5.57 -22.42 15.37
N ALA A 800 -5.65 -23.44 14.51
CA ALA A 800 -6.70 -23.59 13.51
C ALA A 800 -7.97 -24.25 14.07
N ALA A 801 -7.93 -24.82 15.28
CA ALA A 801 -9.08 -25.51 15.86
C ALA A 801 -10.31 -24.59 16.09
N PRO A 802 -10.17 -23.34 16.57
CA PRO A 802 -11.28 -22.37 16.62
C PRO A 802 -11.91 -22.10 15.25
N GLU A 803 -11.10 -21.99 14.19
CA GLU A 803 -11.58 -21.76 12.82
C GLU A 803 -12.47 -22.91 12.34
N GLY A 804 -12.02 -24.16 12.53
CA GLY A 804 -12.78 -25.34 12.13
C GLY A 804 -14.12 -25.44 12.86
N ARG A 805 -14.15 -25.10 14.16
CA ARG A 805 -15.39 -25.06 14.97
C ARG A 805 -16.33 -23.96 14.47
N TYR A 806 -15.82 -22.75 14.28
CA TYR A 806 -16.59 -21.65 13.71
C TYR A 806 -17.17 -22.00 12.34
N LEU A 807 -16.36 -22.55 11.43
CA LEU A 807 -16.83 -22.96 10.11
C LEU A 807 -17.90 -24.04 10.20
N SER A 808 -17.78 -24.99 11.14
CA SER A 808 -18.84 -25.98 11.38
C SER A 808 -20.14 -25.32 11.82
N ASP A 809 -20.05 -24.33 12.73
CA ASP A 809 -21.21 -23.59 13.26
C ASP A 809 -21.86 -22.75 12.16
N PHE A 810 -21.06 -22.01 11.39
CA PHE A 810 -21.51 -21.17 10.29
C PHE A 810 -22.18 -21.99 9.17
N LEU A 811 -21.56 -23.11 8.77
CA LEU A 811 -22.03 -23.95 7.67
C LEU A 811 -23.18 -24.89 8.06
N TYR A 812 -23.21 -25.36 9.30
CA TYR A 812 -24.09 -26.46 9.70
C TYR A 812 -24.90 -26.22 10.98
N GLY A 813 -24.71 -25.07 11.65
CA GLY A 813 -25.47 -24.70 12.86
C GLY A 813 -25.16 -25.57 14.08
N THR A 814 -23.96 -26.15 14.16
CA THR A 814 -23.59 -27.16 15.16
C THR A 814 -23.35 -26.61 16.57
N LYS A 815 -23.05 -25.31 16.71
CA LYS A 815 -22.81 -24.62 17.99
C LYS A 815 -21.70 -25.29 18.83
N THR A 816 -20.57 -25.54 18.19
CA THR A 816 -19.39 -26.23 18.69
C THR A 816 -18.34 -25.28 19.26
N MET A 817 -18.40 -23.99 18.93
CA MET A 817 -17.49 -22.99 19.51
C MET A 817 -17.62 -22.92 21.03
N THR A 818 -16.47 -22.90 21.71
CA THR A 818 -16.39 -22.61 23.15
C THR A 818 -16.47 -21.11 23.40
N ALA A 819 -16.70 -20.70 24.65
CA ALA A 819 -16.63 -19.28 25.04
C ALA A 819 -15.24 -18.66 24.78
N ALA A 820 -14.18 -19.46 24.91
CA ALA A 820 -12.81 -19.02 24.60
C ALA A 820 -12.63 -18.79 23.09
N ASP A 821 -13.14 -19.71 22.26
CA ASP A 821 -13.12 -19.54 20.79
C ASP A 821 -13.87 -18.28 20.37
N ALA A 822 -15.06 -18.05 20.95
CA ALA A 822 -15.87 -16.87 20.65
C ALA A 822 -15.16 -15.57 21.06
N THR A 823 -14.47 -15.58 22.20
CA THR A 823 -13.69 -14.42 22.66
C THR A 823 -12.49 -14.18 21.73
N GLN A 824 -11.74 -15.22 21.40
CA GLN A 824 -10.57 -15.13 20.52
C GLN A 824 -10.97 -14.61 19.14
N LEU A 825 -11.93 -15.29 18.48
CA LEU A 825 -12.36 -14.95 17.12
C LEU A 825 -13.16 -13.63 17.05
N GLY A 826 -13.72 -13.16 18.15
CA GLY A 826 -14.49 -11.92 18.21
C GLY A 826 -13.67 -10.68 18.61
N THR A 827 -12.38 -10.83 18.93
CA THR A 827 -11.56 -9.72 19.43
C THR A 827 -10.46 -9.37 18.42
N ASP A 828 -10.55 -8.18 17.85
CA ASP A 828 -9.42 -7.55 17.17
C ASP A 828 -8.40 -7.06 18.22
N PRO A 829 -7.17 -7.60 18.25
CA PRO A 829 -6.14 -7.17 19.20
C PRO A 829 -5.76 -5.68 19.06
N TYR A 830 -5.91 -5.09 17.88
CA TYR A 830 -5.54 -3.69 17.59
C TYR A 830 -6.67 -2.70 17.82
N SER A 831 -7.88 -3.17 18.09
CA SER A 831 -8.97 -2.35 18.65
C SER A 831 -8.81 -2.13 20.17
N LEU A 832 -7.95 -2.90 20.84
CA LEU A 832 -7.71 -2.81 22.27
C LEU A 832 -6.84 -1.59 22.62
N LYS A 833 -6.93 -1.15 23.88
CA LYS A 833 -6.12 -0.05 24.42
C LYS A 833 -4.68 -0.45 24.66
N VAL A 834 -3.91 -0.53 23.58
CA VAL A 834 -2.50 -0.97 23.60
C VAL A 834 -1.55 0.14 23.19
N SER A 835 -2.06 1.32 22.83
CA SER A 835 -1.24 2.49 22.47
C SER A 835 -1.44 3.64 23.46
N ASN A 836 -0.56 4.65 23.39
CA ASN A 836 -0.56 5.81 24.27
C ASN A 836 -0.61 5.45 25.76
N ASN A 837 0.37 4.68 26.24
CA ASN A 837 0.37 4.17 27.63
C ASN A 837 -0.92 3.39 27.99
N GLN A 838 -1.41 2.59 27.03
CA GLN A 838 -2.61 1.74 27.17
C GLN A 838 -3.90 2.53 27.44
N THR A 839 -4.02 3.76 26.93
CA THR A 839 -5.27 4.56 27.06
C THR A 839 -6.15 4.53 25.82
N GLU A 840 -5.56 4.25 24.65
CA GLU A 840 -6.21 4.35 23.34
C GLU A 840 -5.85 3.15 22.47
N SER A 841 -6.71 2.86 21.49
CA SER A 841 -6.37 1.91 20.44
C SER A 841 -5.32 2.50 19.48
N PRO A 842 -4.52 1.67 18.81
CA PRO A 842 -3.71 2.06 17.66
C PRO A 842 -4.46 2.93 16.65
N TYR A 843 -5.71 2.58 16.34
CA TYR A 843 -6.53 3.28 15.36
C TYR A 843 -6.87 4.69 15.81
N ASP A 844 -7.23 4.85 17.08
CA ASP A 844 -7.54 6.16 17.67
C ASP A 844 -6.29 7.03 17.76
N TYR A 845 -5.20 6.46 18.28
CA TYR A 845 -4.00 7.23 18.60
C TYR A 845 -3.21 7.66 17.36
N TYR A 846 -2.97 6.75 16.41
CA TYR A 846 -2.13 7.04 15.24
C TYR A 846 -2.91 7.56 14.04
N TRP A 847 -4.19 7.20 13.91
CA TRP A 847 -4.98 7.50 12.71
C TRP A 847 -6.24 8.35 13.00
N GLY A 848 -6.42 8.82 14.24
CA GLY A 848 -7.56 9.65 14.61
C GLY A 848 -8.89 8.91 14.60
N GLY A 849 -8.84 7.58 14.72
CA GLY A 849 -10.00 6.69 14.81
C GLY A 849 -10.69 6.46 13.47
N TYR A 850 -11.60 5.48 13.45
CA TYR A 850 -12.29 5.07 12.22
C TYR A 850 -13.10 6.18 11.54
N ASN A 851 -13.61 7.15 12.29
CA ASN A 851 -14.27 8.31 11.70
C ASN A 851 -13.31 9.05 10.76
N THR A 852 -12.07 9.30 11.18
CA THR A 852 -11.04 9.95 10.34
C THR A 852 -10.59 9.03 9.21
N ILE A 853 -10.39 7.74 9.51
CA ILE A 853 -9.94 6.73 8.53
C ILE A 853 -10.89 6.63 7.33
N THR A 854 -12.19 6.87 7.57
CA THR A 854 -13.27 6.76 6.57
C THR A 854 -13.82 8.11 6.10
N GLY A 855 -13.04 9.20 6.21
CA GLY A 855 -13.39 10.49 5.60
C GLY A 855 -14.26 11.43 6.47
N GLY A 856 -14.49 11.08 7.73
CA GLY A 856 -15.19 11.90 8.70
C GLY A 856 -14.36 13.08 9.20
N THR A 857 -15.04 14.16 9.59
CA THR A 857 -14.39 15.45 9.95
C THR A 857 -14.51 15.81 11.44
N ASP A 858 -15.32 15.06 12.19
CA ASP A 858 -15.60 15.31 13.60
C ASP A 858 -14.59 14.67 14.60
N GLY A 859 -13.43 14.18 14.11
CA GLY A 859 -12.40 13.49 14.92
C GLY A 859 -12.83 12.10 15.44
N ILE A 860 -12.09 11.51 16.40
CA ILE A 860 -12.35 10.13 16.90
C ILE A 860 -13.80 9.92 17.36
N SER A 861 -14.37 10.89 18.09
CA SER A 861 -15.75 10.82 18.60
C SER A 861 -16.83 11.19 17.58
N GLY A 862 -16.41 11.46 16.34
CA GLY A 862 -17.28 11.84 15.23
C GLY A 862 -18.08 10.69 14.67
N SER A 863 -19.21 11.00 14.03
CA SER A 863 -20.07 10.02 13.37
C SER A 863 -20.36 10.36 11.90
N SER A 864 -19.63 11.33 11.34
CA SER A 864 -19.80 11.82 9.96
C SER A 864 -19.12 10.93 8.93
N GLY A 865 -18.01 10.30 9.32
CA GLY A 865 -17.43 9.10 8.73
C GLY A 865 -17.96 7.92 9.52
N TRP A 866 -17.87 6.72 8.96
CA TRP A 866 -18.68 5.53 9.23
C TRP A 866 -19.86 5.34 8.28
N TYR A 867 -19.83 4.18 7.63
CA TYR A 867 -20.92 3.59 6.86
C TYR A 867 -21.97 3.13 7.86
N PHE A 868 -22.77 4.05 8.40
CA PHE A 868 -23.90 3.70 9.26
C PHE A 868 -25.17 3.60 8.44
N SER A 869 -25.94 2.55 8.66
CA SER A 869 -27.33 2.40 8.23
C SER A 869 -28.08 1.82 9.41
N GLY A 870 -28.59 2.71 10.25
CA GLY A 870 -29.47 2.32 11.34
C GLY A 870 -30.93 2.28 10.88
N PHE A 871 -31.55 1.10 11.09
CA PHE A 871 -32.98 0.89 11.38
C PHE A 871 -33.96 0.83 10.20
N ASP A 872 -33.51 0.33 9.05
CA ASP A 872 -34.38 0.14 7.88
C ASP A 872 -35.57 -0.79 8.17
N SER A 873 -35.37 -1.83 8.98
CA SER A 873 -36.40 -2.78 9.41
C SER A 873 -37.48 -2.13 10.29
N GLU A 874 -37.07 -1.36 11.28
CA GLU A 874 -37.94 -0.69 12.25
C GLU A 874 -38.68 0.47 11.56
N ALA A 875 -37.98 1.24 10.72
CA ALA A 875 -38.58 2.27 9.90
C ALA A 875 -39.53 1.69 8.84
N LYS A 876 -39.25 0.49 8.30
CA LYS A 876 -40.16 -0.24 7.41
C LYS A 876 -41.39 -0.74 8.16
N GLY A 877 -41.25 -1.25 9.39
CA GLY A 877 -42.36 -1.63 10.25
C GLY A 877 -43.28 -0.45 10.59
N LEU A 878 -42.69 0.70 10.92
CA LEU A 878 -43.41 1.96 11.12
C LEU A 878 -44.11 2.43 9.84
N ARG A 879 -43.43 2.37 8.68
CA ARG A 879 -44.01 2.69 7.36
C ARG A 879 -45.21 1.82 7.05
N GLN A 880 -45.09 0.50 7.22
CA GLN A 880 -46.19 -0.45 7.01
C GLN A 880 -47.37 -0.13 7.94
N THR A 881 -47.09 0.14 9.22
CA THR A 881 -48.12 0.49 10.21
C THR A 881 -48.90 1.74 9.79
N VAL A 882 -48.23 2.85 9.48
CA VAL A 882 -48.91 4.10 9.13
C VAL A 882 -49.56 4.05 7.74
N SER A 883 -49.03 3.25 6.82
CA SER A 883 -49.64 3.03 5.50
C SER A 883 -50.95 2.24 5.57
N GLY A 884 -51.11 1.40 6.61
CA GLY A 884 -52.34 0.66 6.87
C GLY A 884 -53.47 1.49 7.49
N TRP A 885 -53.20 2.73 7.90
CA TRP A 885 -54.21 3.60 8.51
C TRP A 885 -55.09 4.28 7.46
N ARG A 886 -56.41 4.24 7.67
CA ARG A 886 -57.39 4.93 6.81
C ARG A 886 -57.49 6.42 7.15
N LEU A 887 -56.48 7.18 6.72
CA LEU A 887 -56.38 8.62 6.92
C LEU A 887 -56.74 9.41 5.64
N PRO A 888 -57.27 10.64 5.76
CA PRO A 888 -57.61 11.47 4.60
C PRO A 888 -56.37 12.07 3.93
N GLY A 889 -56.46 12.27 2.61
CA GLY A 889 -55.48 13.03 1.83
C GLY A 889 -54.10 12.36 1.75
N ASN A 890 -53.05 13.18 1.82
CA ASN A 890 -51.64 12.78 1.72
C ASN A 890 -50.98 12.52 3.08
N VAL A 891 -51.76 12.33 4.15
CA VAL A 891 -51.20 12.15 5.50
C VAL A 891 -50.34 10.88 5.61
N PRO A 892 -50.77 9.70 5.13
CA PRO A 892 -49.92 8.50 5.17
C PRO A 892 -48.61 8.66 4.39
N SER A 893 -48.65 9.29 3.21
CA SER A 893 -47.45 9.53 2.40
C SER A 893 -46.52 10.56 3.02
N SER A 894 -47.05 11.56 3.75
CA SER A 894 -46.21 12.49 4.51
C SER A 894 -45.51 11.85 5.70
N LEU A 895 -46.17 10.91 6.40
CA LEU A 895 -45.59 10.15 7.50
C LEU A 895 -44.50 9.20 6.99
N ALA A 896 -44.76 8.50 5.89
CA ALA A 896 -43.76 7.66 5.23
C ALA A 896 -42.53 8.48 4.80
N LYS A 897 -42.73 9.65 4.17
CA LYS A 897 -41.64 10.53 3.76
C LYS A 897 -40.77 11.01 4.92
N ARG A 898 -41.33 11.23 6.12
CA ARG A 898 -40.55 11.60 7.31
C ARG A 898 -39.72 10.45 7.86
N LEU A 899 -40.24 9.22 7.79
CA LEU A 899 -39.45 8.03 8.11
C LEU A 899 -38.32 7.84 7.09
N ASP A 900 -38.60 8.01 5.80
CA ASP A 900 -37.58 7.95 4.74
C ASP A 900 -36.50 9.04 4.93
N ASP A 901 -36.89 10.25 5.34
CA ASP A 901 -35.99 11.35 5.66
C ASP A 901 -35.13 11.04 6.90
N ALA A 902 -35.70 10.43 7.95
CA ALA A 902 -34.95 10.00 9.12
C ALA A 902 -33.94 8.89 8.81
N VAL A 903 -34.37 7.88 8.03
CA VAL A 903 -33.50 6.79 7.55
C VAL A 903 -32.40 7.36 6.66
N SER A 904 -32.73 8.25 5.71
CA SER A 904 -31.72 8.87 4.85
C SER A 904 -30.69 9.68 5.63
N LYS A 905 -31.10 10.39 6.69
CA LYS A 905 -30.20 11.16 7.55
C LYS A 905 -29.36 10.27 8.47
N SER A 906 -29.96 9.18 8.95
CA SER A 906 -29.26 8.11 9.67
C SER A 906 -28.18 7.50 8.76
N HIS A 907 -28.53 7.17 7.52
CA HIS A 907 -27.61 6.61 6.51
C HIS A 907 -26.49 7.57 6.11
N ALA A 908 -26.70 8.88 6.30
CA ALA A 908 -25.71 9.92 6.09
C ALA A 908 -24.90 10.25 7.36
N GLY A 909 -24.96 9.41 8.42
CA GLY A 909 -24.25 9.62 9.68
C GLY A 909 -24.74 10.80 10.53
N ASN A 910 -25.82 11.47 10.10
CA ASN A 910 -26.34 12.67 10.76
C ASN A 910 -27.40 12.32 11.80
N THR A 911 -26.94 11.70 12.89
CA THR A 911 -27.78 11.24 14.02
C THR A 911 -28.69 12.35 14.55
N ALA A 912 -28.19 13.58 14.68
CA ALA A 912 -28.98 14.72 15.16
C ALA A 912 -30.13 15.06 14.21
N ALA A 913 -29.87 15.11 12.89
CA ALA A 913 -30.92 15.37 11.91
C ALA A 913 -31.90 14.19 11.77
N ALA A 914 -31.42 12.95 11.91
CA ALA A 914 -32.24 11.74 11.92
C ALA A 914 -33.21 11.74 13.11
N ILE A 915 -32.71 12.04 14.31
CA ILE A 915 -33.52 12.23 15.52
C ILE A 915 -34.53 13.37 15.32
N GLY A 916 -34.12 14.49 14.71
CA GLY A 916 -35.03 15.58 14.38
C GLY A 916 -36.18 15.16 13.46
N ALA A 917 -35.90 14.33 12.45
CA ALA A 917 -36.90 13.79 11.54
C ALA A 917 -37.85 12.78 12.24
N LEU A 918 -37.32 11.90 13.09
CA LEU A 918 -38.11 10.97 13.92
C LEU A 918 -39.02 11.70 14.92
N ASN A 919 -38.52 12.73 15.60
CA ASN A 919 -39.33 13.57 16.48
C ASN A 919 -40.46 14.28 15.70
N GLY A 920 -40.17 14.70 14.46
CA GLY A 920 -41.20 15.24 13.55
C GLY A 920 -42.27 14.19 13.17
N PHE A 921 -41.86 12.94 12.93
CA PHE A 921 -42.78 11.82 12.72
C PHE A 921 -43.65 11.56 13.96
N ILE A 922 -43.05 11.48 15.14
CA ILE A 922 -43.72 11.28 16.43
C ILE A 922 -44.79 12.37 16.65
N GLY A 923 -44.42 13.64 16.51
CA GLY A 923 -45.35 14.75 16.68
C GLY A 923 -46.55 14.68 15.73
N GLN A 924 -46.32 14.27 14.48
CA GLN A 924 -47.39 14.13 13.50
C GLN A 924 -48.32 12.95 13.80
N VAL A 925 -47.77 11.82 14.27
CA VAL A 925 -48.57 10.66 14.72
C VAL A 925 -49.39 11.01 15.97
N GLN A 926 -48.82 11.71 16.93
CA GLN A 926 -49.53 12.17 18.14
C GLN A 926 -50.70 13.13 17.79
N GLY A 927 -50.51 14.00 16.79
CA GLY A 927 -51.55 14.91 16.29
C GLY A 927 -52.80 14.21 15.74
N LEU A 928 -52.70 12.92 15.36
CA LEU A 928 -53.85 12.15 14.89
C LEU A 928 -54.85 11.80 16.00
N ARG A 929 -54.49 11.93 17.28
CA ARG A 929 -55.40 11.69 18.41
C ARG A 929 -56.66 12.56 18.33
N ALA A 930 -56.52 13.81 17.90
CA ALA A 930 -57.62 14.75 17.74
C ALA A 930 -58.60 14.36 16.62
N SER A 931 -58.16 13.51 15.67
CA SER A 931 -59.00 13.10 14.53
C SER A 931 -59.99 11.98 14.87
N GLY A 932 -59.73 11.20 15.93
CA GLY A 932 -60.52 10.02 16.31
C GLY A 932 -60.50 8.86 15.28
N ARG A 933 -59.74 8.97 14.19
CA ARG A 933 -59.74 7.99 13.07
C ARG A 933 -58.79 6.82 13.26
N VAL A 934 -57.82 6.94 14.16
CA VAL A 934 -56.88 5.88 14.53
C VAL A 934 -57.06 5.61 16.03
N PRO A 935 -57.23 4.35 16.46
CA PRO A 935 -57.34 4.01 17.88
C PRO A 935 -56.16 4.55 18.70
N SER A 936 -56.45 5.14 19.86
CA SER A 936 -55.42 5.72 20.74
C SER A 936 -54.33 4.70 21.14
N ALA A 937 -54.67 3.42 21.26
CA ALA A 937 -53.72 2.34 21.54
C ALA A 937 -52.73 2.12 20.38
N GLN A 938 -53.20 2.21 19.12
CA GLN A 938 -52.32 2.09 17.95
C GLN A 938 -51.39 3.30 17.83
N ILE A 939 -51.90 4.51 18.09
CA ILE A 939 -51.07 5.73 18.14
C ILE A 939 -49.98 5.58 19.21
N ALA A 940 -50.35 5.13 20.42
CA ALA A 940 -49.38 4.95 21.51
C ALA A 940 -48.30 3.92 21.18
N ALA A 941 -48.69 2.79 20.56
CA ALA A 941 -47.73 1.76 20.14
C ALA A 941 -46.76 2.28 19.07
N THR A 942 -47.25 2.97 18.04
CA THR A 942 -46.42 3.54 16.97
C THR A 942 -45.47 4.61 17.49
N VAL A 943 -45.92 5.45 18.43
CA VAL A 943 -45.07 6.45 19.10
C VAL A 943 -43.98 5.77 19.92
N ALA A 944 -44.32 4.77 20.74
CA ALA A 944 -43.35 4.05 21.55
C ALA A 944 -42.27 3.36 20.68
N SER A 945 -42.65 2.76 19.55
CA SER A 945 -41.69 2.17 18.61
C SER A 945 -40.77 3.22 17.98
N ALA A 946 -41.28 4.41 17.65
CA ALA A 946 -40.45 5.50 17.12
C ALA A 946 -39.56 6.16 18.18
N GLU A 947 -40.01 6.25 19.42
CA GLU A 947 -39.20 6.73 20.56
C GLU A 947 -38.08 5.73 20.90
N GLN A 948 -38.34 4.43 20.76
CA GLN A 948 -37.33 3.39 20.90
C GLN A 948 -36.21 3.54 19.85
N LEU A 949 -36.57 3.80 18.58
CA LEU A 949 -35.61 4.16 17.52
C LEU A 949 -34.76 5.39 17.87
N VAL A 950 -35.37 6.42 18.47
CA VAL A 950 -34.65 7.63 18.93
C VAL A 950 -33.68 7.29 20.07
N LEU A 951 -34.07 6.41 20.98
CA LEU A 951 -33.20 5.90 22.06
C LEU A 951 -32.02 5.10 21.50
N GLU A 952 -32.27 4.23 20.51
CA GLU A 952 -31.25 3.43 19.86
C GLU A 952 -30.25 4.28 19.06
N LEU A 953 -30.71 5.33 18.38
CA LEU A 953 -29.84 6.34 17.76
C LEU A 953 -29.00 7.09 18.79
N ASN A 954 -29.52 7.32 19.99
CA ASN A 954 -28.76 7.94 21.08
C ASN A 954 -27.76 6.98 21.77
N SER A 955 -27.99 5.66 21.72
CA SER A 955 -27.12 4.65 22.33
C SER A 955 -26.05 4.12 21.38
N SER A 956 -26.33 4.01 20.09
CA SER A 956 -25.33 3.69 19.06
C SER A 956 -24.23 4.76 19.00
N GLY A 957 -24.57 6.04 19.23
CA GLY A 957 -23.57 7.10 19.48
C GLY A 957 -22.76 6.97 20.77
N LYS A 958 -23.06 5.98 21.64
CA LYS A 958 -22.28 5.65 22.86
C LYS A 958 -21.44 4.39 22.73
N HIS A 959 -21.72 3.51 21.77
CA HIS A 959 -20.89 2.33 21.47
C HIS A 959 -19.78 2.63 20.45
N LEU A 960 -19.78 3.85 19.90
CA LEU A 960 -18.70 4.46 19.13
C LEU A 960 -17.84 5.42 19.99
N ARG A 961 -17.69 5.15 21.30
CA ARG A 961 -16.86 5.93 22.23
C ARG A 961 -16.05 5.06 23.16
#